data_AF-A0A1M5ZXZ3-F1
#
_entry.id   AF-A0A1M5ZXZ3-F1
#
_cell.length_a   1.000
_cell.length_b   1.000
_cell.length_c   1.000
_cell.angle_alpha   90.00
_cell.angle_beta   90.00
_cell.angle_gamma   90.00
#
_symmetry.space_group_name_H-M   'P 1'
#
loop_
_entity.id
_entity.type
_entity.pdbx_description
1 polymer ?
#
loop_
_entity_poly.entity_id
_entity_poly.type
_entity_poly.pdbx_seq_one_letter_code
_entity_poly.pdbx_strand_id
1 'polypeptide(L)'
;MAIRVPWDEHETALLIESCQKYDSGVITKKEVIRGLSTTLRNRAAQKGIEIDDVFRNENGIAMQFSIISSLIHHQKSGLHGASKLFKDMAELYNNDRLAFDKILMEAKNMADNESSMQNQYISWLSTQVSPDQMSELYFTYSEVESFCRHIKVLKKPLFETTDIKTVAAVKQTIESNMVFRFKHKSQLQKMSSAMKYYYSWIKDNQNPLSEEAVTSTLPDDTEIIVPIQNRQENISDKNDPLKSTNVEYLLFVDFRKPTSYAFTSTEYFQYFGERYDEINNWTHLYIQLLQCLLKNYSNIIYDLKGCSLSERGRVDISGSAGICRMAAPKQFADGLYVETNLSASNIVDKIRLILDKCNVDYDNIVIAYTAKKDSAQKDESVVPTRRRANSADGADFFDWLTTVQGMSKNTGHNYVSAVAGCEKYAKEHHIEPWQLYKTDDAEVVKTVVSTLMGDDDFCSYNAQQHNRFSAALRRFLEYHTGEPLVTAQTNSYSKGIIHCRRNNSASNEFYTWLTQVQGMATTTARSYCSAINNCESFSKEHNLDVGQFYGANDFRVVKEASEVLMSNAAFRDYNDQQRNRFRAAMKKYVEFISGDKDTICTAKDEPQVDLTQYEELLFEKYQKGFRIESSLEMRRFRNFWEIKYSAPLEETDETMRKYIRRLTIQHKDFVYLPEAMVDAETQQRLLAYIEHCFSNGKNAIYYDALYKEFEIEFQRQRVNNADMLKTYLDYTNEGNYVINRGYLATDRSVEVDPTDEVRDYVITYGAPMQTDDLLKALSQIPRDKIIWAVAGSNSAEFVRNQKGEYFHADIVDLTTAELDNITDLIQNAINEKDFIGGNELIETISAKYPSILERYPYLTQLGMRDVIGYKLRDVFSFKGKIISALGEDLSMSDVFADYAKSHAHFTITQLNALKTELDTPIYFDSVYRNSLRIDKENFVSKEQANFDSIATDAAIDRFCVGDYITISEIRLFGSFPYACFPWNGFLLEHYVSDYSKTYKLLHAGFNAGTPVGAIVKRTSKFENFDELITSALADSTISLNKQDALQYLCDNGFLVRRSYAAIEQILVNANAQRSQKG
;
A
#
# COMPACT_ATOMS: atom_id res chain seq x y z
N MET A 1 38.51 59.88 18.48
CA MET A 1 38.65 59.21 17.16
C MET A 1 38.46 57.72 17.40
N ALA A 2 37.44 57.10 16.81
CA ALA A 2 37.22 55.66 16.94
C ALA A 2 38.45 54.91 16.39
N ILE A 3 38.96 53.96 17.15
CA ILE A 3 40.13 53.16 16.79
C ILE A 3 39.73 52.33 15.55
N ARG A 4 40.39 52.56 14.42
CA ARG A 4 40.07 51.85 13.17
C ARG A 4 40.63 50.43 13.23
N VAL A 5 39.79 49.46 13.59
CA VAL A 5 40.17 48.04 13.66
C VAL A 5 40.38 47.49 12.24
N PRO A 6 41.61 47.04 11.89
CA PRO A 6 41.91 46.48 10.58
C PRO A 6 41.18 45.14 10.36
N TRP A 7 41.04 44.72 9.11
CA TRP A 7 40.54 43.39 8.77
C TRP A 7 41.59 42.33 9.11
N ASP A 8 41.15 41.17 9.58
CA ASP A 8 41.99 39.99 9.79
C ASP A 8 41.71 38.88 8.75
N GLU A 9 42.59 37.88 8.68
CA GLU A 9 42.50 36.76 7.72
C GLU A 9 41.18 35.99 7.85
N HIS A 10 40.71 35.77 9.09
CA HIS A 10 39.46 35.06 9.37
C HIS A 10 38.22 35.87 8.98
N GLU A 11 38.19 37.19 9.23
CA GLU A 11 37.10 38.06 8.77
C GLU A 11 37.05 38.10 7.24
N THR A 12 38.22 38.11 6.60
CA THR A 12 38.35 38.12 5.14
C THR A 12 37.90 36.77 4.55
N ALA A 13 38.20 35.65 5.21
CA ALA A 13 37.73 34.32 4.81
C ALA A 13 36.19 34.21 4.86
N LEU A 14 35.55 34.73 5.92
CA LEU A 14 34.08 34.77 6.02
C LEU A 14 33.44 35.67 4.94
N LEU A 15 34.11 36.77 4.58
CA LEU A 15 33.69 37.64 3.50
C LEU A 15 33.80 36.94 2.12
N ILE A 16 34.86 36.19 1.87
CA ILE A 16 35.04 35.40 0.64
C ILE A 16 33.98 34.29 0.55
N GLU A 17 33.73 33.56 1.63
CA GLU A 17 32.67 32.54 1.68
C GLU A 17 31.28 33.14 1.41
N SER A 18 31.03 34.33 1.94
CA SER A 18 29.81 35.08 1.68
C SER A 18 29.65 35.42 0.20
N CYS A 19 30.74 35.77 -0.50
CA CYS A 19 30.70 35.94 -1.96
C CYS A 19 30.34 34.63 -2.68
N GLN A 20 30.90 33.48 -2.27
CA GLN A 20 30.55 32.19 -2.87
C GLN A 20 29.07 31.83 -2.70
N LYS A 21 28.51 32.05 -1.49
CA LYS A 21 27.09 31.77 -1.19
C LYS A 21 26.13 32.63 -2.01
N TYR A 22 26.55 33.85 -2.33
CA TYR A 22 25.82 34.71 -3.26
C TYR A 22 25.96 34.23 -4.71
N ASP A 23 27.17 33.89 -5.15
CA ASP A 23 27.44 33.44 -6.52
C ASP A 23 26.75 32.11 -6.86
N SER A 24 26.48 31.26 -5.85
CA SER A 24 25.71 30.01 -6.01
C SER A 24 24.19 30.21 -6.12
N GLY A 25 23.70 31.44 -5.97
CA GLY A 25 22.27 31.77 -6.09
C GLY A 25 21.39 31.32 -4.91
N VAL A 26 22.01 30.80 -3.84
CA VAL A 26 21.28 30.25 -2.67
C VAL A 26 20.73 31.35 -1.76
N ILE A 27 21.38 32.51 -1.69
CA ILE A 27 21.03 33.61 -0.78
C ILE A 27 21.18 34.96 -1.49
N THR A 28 20.28 35.92 -1.23
CA THR A 28 20.35 37.26 -1.86
C THR A 28 21.52 38.09 -1.31
N LYS A 29 22.07 39.00 -2.13
CA LYS A 29 23.19 39.89 -1.72
C LYS A 29 22.89 40.65 -0.42
N LYS A 30 21.64 41.08 -0.22
CA LYS A 30 21.19 41.82 0.96
C LYS A 30 21.21 40.96 2.22
N GLU A 31 20.75 39.71 2.13
CA GLU A 31 20.74 38.76 3.25
C GLU A 31 22.15 38.31 3.63
N VAL A 32 23.01 38.05 2.63
CA VAL A 32 24.42 37.71 2.86
C VAL A 32 25.15 38.85 3.59
N ILE A 33 24.98 40.09 3.17
CA ILE A 33 25.62 41.26 3.80
C ILE A 33 25.14 41.46 5.24
N ARG A 34 23.83 41.32 5.48
CA ARG A 34 23.25 41.43 6.82
C ARG A 34 23.74 40.32 7.75
N GLY A 35 23.74 39.08 7.26
CA GLY A 35 24.23 37.92 8.00
C GLY A 35 25.68 38.11 8.39
N LEU A 36 26.54 38.44 7.42
CA LEU A 36 27.96 38.67 7.66
C LEU A 36 28.23 39.84 8.61
N SER A 37 27.50 40.95 8.49
CA SER A 37 27.61 42.09 9.41
C SER A 37 27.30 41.67 10.85
N THR A 38 26.26 40.85 11.04
CA THR A 38 25.86 40.31 12.35
C THR A 38 26.95 39.39 12.92
N THR A 39 27.43 38.44 12.12
CA THR A 39 28.48 37.49 12.52
C THR A 39 29.77 38.20 12.95
N LEU A 40 30.25 39.17 12.17
CA LEU A 40 31.50 39.89 12.46
C LEU A 40 31.37 40.79 13.70
N ARG A 41 30.21 41.40 13.91
CA ARG A 41 29.94 42.20 15.12
C ARG A 41 29.88 41.35 16.38
N ASN A 42 29.22 40.19 16.30
CA ASN A 42 29.20 39.23 17.41
C ASN A 42 30.61 38.74 17.74
N ARG A 43 31.43 38.43 16.73
CA ARG A 43 32.83 38.04 16.90
C ARG A 43 33.67 39.13 17.58
N ALA A 44 33.48 40.39 17.18
CA ALA A 44 34.19 41.51 17.79
C ALA A 44 33.78 41.72 19.27
N ALA A 45 32.48 41.61 19.56
CA ALA A 45 31.97 41.67 20.93
C ALA A 45 32.53 40.53 21.81
N GLN A 46 32.62 39.31 21.27
CA GLN A 46 33.21 38.16 21.97
C GLN A 46 34.72 38.32 22.24
N LYS A 47 35.44 39.02 21.36
CA LYS A 47 36.85 39.38 21.58
C LYS A 47 37.03 40.55 22.55
N GLY A 48 35.94 41.06 23.16
CA GLY A 48 35.97 42.20 24.08
C GLY A 48 36.30 43.52 23.39
N ILE A 49 36.10 43.62 22.07
CA ILE A 49 36.34 44.84 21.31
C ILE A 49 35.08 45.71 21.44
N GLU A 50 35.24 46.93 21.94
CA GLU A 50 34.15 47.91 21.91
C GLU A 50 33.83 48.29 20.46
N ILE A 51 32.61 47.95 20.01
CA ILE A 51 32.12 48.22 18.67
C ILE A 51 31.11 49.38 18.67
N ASP A 52 31.18 50.23 17.65
CA ASP A 52 30.19 51.28 17.41
C ASP A 52 29.27 50.92 16.23
N ASP A 53 28.27 51.76 15.97
CA ASP A 53 27.30 51.54 14.87
C ASP A 53 27.94 51.62 13.47
N VAL A 54 29.21 52.05 13.38
CA VAL A 54 29.98 52.16 12.13
C VAL A 54 30.79 50.89 11.87
N PHE A 55 31.26 50.21 12.92
CA PHE A 55 32.09 49.00 12.82
C PHE A 55 31.36 47.88 12.07
N ARG A 56 31.89 47.46 10.91
CA ARG A 56 31.39 46.34 10.08
C ARG A 56 29.87 46.41 9.81
N ASN A 57 29.33 47.63 9.65
CA ASN A 57 27.92 47.83 9.29
C ASN A 57 27.62 47.38 7.85
N GLU A 58 26.35 47.17 7.53
CA GLU A 58 25.91 46.63 6.24
C GLU A 58 26.50 47.41 5.04
N ASN A 59 26.57 48.75 5.13
CA ASN A 59 27.14 49.59 4.07
C ASN A 59 28.65 49.40 3.90
N GLY A 60 29.39 49.30 5.01
CA GLY A 60 30.83 49.04 5.01
C GLY A 60 31.14 47.64 4.48
N ILE A 61 30.34 46.64 4.86
CA ILE A 61 30.45 45.27 4.34
C ILE A 61 30.11 45.22 2.85
N ALA A 62 29.06 45.90 2.38
CA ALA A 62 28.69 45.95 0.96
C ALA A 62 29.83 46.48 0.07
N MET A 63 30.55 47.50 0.55
CA MET A 63 31.72 48.05 -0.15
C MET A 63 32.86 47.04 -0.22
N GLN A 64 33.22 46.39 0.90
CA GLN A 64 34.30 45.40 0.94
C GLN A 64 33.96 44.13 0.15
N PHE A 65 32.70 43.69 0.21
CA PHE A 65 32.16 42.57 -0.58
C PHE A 65 32.36 42.80 -2.08
N SER A 66 32.11 44.02 -2.57
CA SER A 66 32.28 44.36 -3.98
C SER A 66 33.76 44.37 -4.40
N ILE A 67 34.66 44.80 -3.49
CA ILE A 67 36.11 44.76 -3.73
C ILE A 67 36.61 43.31 -3.81
N ILE A 68 36.24 42.45 -2.85
CA ILE A 68 36.77 41.08 -2.82
C ILE A 68 36.15 40.19 -3.90
N SER A 69 34.86 40.36 -4.21
CA SER A 69 34.20 39.68 -5.34
C SER A 69 34.90 39.99 -6.66
N SER A 70 35.30 41.25 -6.89
CA SER A 70 36.06 41.62 -8.10
C SER A 70 37.45 40.97 -8.16
N LEU A 71 38.10 40.74 -7.01
CA LEU A 71 39.40 40.06 -6.93
C LEU A 71 39.28 38.56 -7.23
N ILE A 72 38.25 37.90 -6.68
CA ILE A 72 37.99 36.47 -6.90
C ILE A 72 37.68 36.20 -8.37
N HIS A 73 36.86 37.06 -9.00
CA HIS A 73 36.40 36.91 -10.39
C HIS A 73 37.33 37.55 -11.44
N HIS A 74 38.49 38.09 -11.03
CA HIS A 74 39.44 38.79 -11.90
C HIS A 74 38.84 39.93 -12.76
N GLN A 75 37.89 40.69 -12.21
CA GLN A 75 37.20 41.80 -12.89
C GLN A 75 37.78 43.18 -12.49
N LYS A 76 37.69 44.19 -13.37
CA LYS A 76 38.11 45.57 -13.04
C LYS A 76 37.10 46.22 -12.08
N SER A 77 37.53 46.49 -10.85
CA SER A 77 36.71 47.26 -9.89
C SER A 77 36.78 48.76 -10.16
N GLY A 78 35.65 49.46 -10.08
CA GLY A 78 35.55 50.92 -10.16
C GLY A 78 35.95 51.65 -8.87
N LEU A 79 36.40 50.94 -7.83
CA LEU A 79 36.73 51.46 -6.50
C LEU A 79 38.25 51.33 -6.20
N HIS A 80 38.79 52.19 -5.34
CA HIS A 80 40.24 52.26 -5.04
C HIS A 80 40.83 50.95 -4.47
N GLY A 81 42.13 50.75 -4.75
CA GLY A 81 42.85 49.47 -4.72
C GLY A 81 42.70 48.66 -3.42
N ALA A 82 42.43 47.36 -3.59
CA ALA A 82 42.28 46.40 -2.50
C ALA A 82 43.53 46.30 -1.62
N SER A 83 43.32 46.03 -0.33
CA SER A 83 44.40 45.81 0.64
C SER A 83 45.25 44.60 0.25
N LYS A 84 46.51 44.58 0.71
CA LYS A 84 47.39 43.42 0.49
C LYS A 84 46.76 42.13 1.04
N LEU A 85 46.19 42.20 2.24
CA LEU A 85 45.46 41.08 2.87
C LEU A 85 44.35 40.51 1.97
N PHE A 86 43.55 41.36 1.32
CA PHE A 86 42.44 40.89 0.48
C PHE A 86 42.95 40.25 -0.81
N LYS A 87 44.06 40.75 -1.36
CA LYS A 87 44.71 40.14 -2.53
C LYS A 87 45.32 38.79 -2.16
N ASP A 88 46.08 38.74 -1.06
CA ASP A 88 46.73 37.52 -0.58
C ASP A 88 45.68 36.44 -0.25
N MET A 89 44.56 36.79 0.41
CA MET A 89 43.49 35.84 0.72
C MET A 89 42.68 35.41 -0.51
N ALA A 90 42.46 36.29 -1.50
CA ALA A 90 41.80 35.93 -2.75
C ALA A 90 42.70 35.04 -3.63
N GLU A 91 44.01 35.29 -3.65
CA GLU A 91 45.00 34.42 -4.31
C GLU A 91 45.09 33.07 -3.61
N LEU A 92 45.10 33.05 -2.27
CA LEU A 92 45.07 31.82 -1.49
C LEU A 92 43.81 31.00 -1.81
N TYR A 93 42.65 31.66 -1.83
CA TYR A 93 41.37 31.04 -2.20
C TYR A 93 41.38 30.43 -3.62
N ASN A 94 42.00 31.10 -4.60
CA ASN A 94 42.04 30.65 -5.99
C ASN A 94 43.12 29.59 -6.27
N ASN A 95 44.26 29.64 -5.57
CA ASN A 95 45.44 28.84 -5.89
C ASN A 95 45.73 27.71 -4.88
N ASP A 96 45.35 27.87 -3.60
CA ASP A 96 45.55 26.87 -2.54
C ASP A 96 44.30 26.76 -1.66
N ARG A 97 43.34 26.01 -2.20
CA ARG A 97 42.01 25.86 -1.59
C ARG A 97 42.06 25.22 -0.21
N LEU A 98 42.98 24.28 0.02
CA LEU A 98 43.09 23.56 1.29
C LEU A 98 43.59 24.47 2.42
N ALA A 99 44.60 25.30 2.14
CA ALA A 99 45.08 26.28 3.11
C ALA A 99 44.01 27.34 3.42
N PHE A 100 43.26 27.80 2.42
CA PHE A 100 42.15 28.72 2.61
C PHE A 100 41.02 28.11 3.45
N ASP A 101 40.59 26.88 3.15
CA ASP A 101 39.50 26.21 3.86
C ASP A 101 39.85 25.97 5.34
N LYS A 102 41.15 25.76 5.67
CA LYS A 102 41.62 25.71 7.06
C LYS A 102 41.37 27.04 7.81
N ILE A 103 41.72 28.17 7.20
CA ILE A 103 41.51 29.51 7.81
C ILE A 103 40.01 29.79 7.94
N LEU A 104 39.21 29.41 6.93
CA LEU A 104 37.75 29.55 7.00
C LEU A 104 37.13 28.68 8.11
N MET A 105 37.64 27.46 8.32
CA MET A 105 37.21 26.57 9.38
C MET A 105 37.51 27.16 10.77
N GLU A 106 38.72 27.68 10.97
CA GLU A 106 39.08 28.41 12.19
C GLU A 106 38.17 29.63 12.41
N ALA A 107 37.85 30.36 11.33
CA ALA A 107 36.97 31.54 11.41
C ALA A 107 35.54 31.19 11.83
N LYS A 108 34.99 30.08 11.35
CA LYS A 108 33.65 29.58 11.71
C LYS A 108 33.59 29.06 13.14
N ASN A 109 34.59 28.28 13.55
CA ASN A 109 34.69 27.79 14.93
C ASN A 109 34.79 28.92 15.96
N MET A 110 35.32 30.09 15.55
CA MET A 110 35.37 31.30 16.38
C MET A 110 34.10 32.16 16.33
N ALA A 111 33.19 31.92 15.39
CA ALA A 111 32.00 32.75 15.15
C ALA A 111 30.67 32.06 15.54
N ASP A 112 30.63 30.73 15.52
CA ASP A 112 29.46 29.94 15.88
C ASP A 112 29.55 29.46 17.33
N ASN A 113 28.71 30.03 18.20
CA ASN A 113 28.32 29.40 19.47
C ASN A 113 26.90 28.83 19.33
N GLU A 114 26.61 28.18 18.19
CA GLU A 114 25.39 27.38 18.02
C GLU A 114 25.68 25.93 18.44
N SER A 115 24.98 25.52 19.50
CA SER A 115 24.91 24.18 20.11
C SER A 115 26.16 23.66 20.84
N SER A 116 26.10 23.79 22.18
CA SER A 116 26.91 23.08 23.19
C SER A 116 27.21 21.61 22.85
N MET A 117 26.27 20.92 22.19
CA MET A 117 26.41 19.50 21.82
C MET A 117 27.31 19.25 20.61
N GLN A 118 27.32 20.15 19.61
CA GLN A 118 28.23 20.03 18.47
C GLN A 118 29.68 20.20 18.94
N ASN A 119 29.93 21.14 19.84
CA ASN A 119 31.26 21.36 20.43
C ASN A 119 31.72 20.17 21.29
N GLN A 120 30.82 19.57 22.08
CA GLN A 120 31.14 18.35 22.85
C GLN A 120 31.41 17.15 21.93
N TYR A 121 30.64 17.01 20.86
CA TYR A 121 30.85 15.94 19.88
C TYR A 121 32.17 16.11 19.13
N ILE A 122 32.47 17.31 18.63
CA ILE A 122 33.70 17.60 17.90
C ILE A 122 34.92 17.45 18.82
N SER A 123 34.83 17.88 20.08
CA SER A 123 35.89 17.67 21.08
C SER A 123 36.09 16.20 21.42
N TRP A 124 35.05 15.37 21.39
CA TRP A 124 35.19 13.93 21.55
C TRP A 124 35.77 13.28 20.29
N LEU A 125 35.27 13.64 19.11
CA LEU A 125 35.71 13.08 17.84
C LEU A 125 37.19 13.36 17.58
N SER A 126 37.70 14.52 18.00
CA SER A 126 39.13 14.87 17.91
C SER A 126 40.07 13.96 18.69
N THR A 127 39.55 13.26 19.70
CA THR A 127 40.31 12.24 20.43
C THR A 127 40.32 10.88 19.72
N GLN A 128 39.39 10.66 18.78
CA GLN A 128 39.16 9.38 18.11
C GLN A 128 39.75 9.32 16.70
N VAL A 129 39.97 10.46 16.04
CA VAL A 129 40.44 10.52 14.63
C VAL A 129 41.53 11.59 14.42
N SER A 130 42.32 11.46 13.35
CA SER A 130 43.35 12.45 13.00
C SER A 130 42.75 13.77 12.48
N PRO A 131 43.51 14.90 12.51
CA PRO A 131 43.04 16.18 11.99
C PRO A 131 42.59 16.16 10.51
N ASP A 132 43.27 15.35 9.68
CA ASP A 132 42.92 15.19 8.26
C ASP A 132 41.60 14.41 8.08
N GLN A 133 41.39 13.37 8.89
CA GLN A 133 40.15 12.59 8.91
C GLN A 133 38.97 13.40 9.45
N MET A 134 39.21 14.29 10.41
CA MET A 134 38.19 15.17 10.97
C MET A 134 37.61 16.12 9.93
N SER A 135 38.48 16.71 9.10
CA SER A 135 38.06 17.63 8.03
C SER A 135 37.22 16.91 6.97
N GLU A 136 37.59 15.66 6.64
CA GLU A 136 36.84 14.81 5.72
C GLU A 136 35.47 14.41 6.31
N LEU A 137 35.41 14.06 7.59
CA LEU A 137 34.15 13.67 8.26
C LEU A 137 33.17 14.84 8.36
N TYR A 138 33.65 16.07 8.59
CA TYR A 138 32.79 17.25 8.68
C TYR A 138 32.00 17.49 7.38
N PHE A 139 32.65 17.32 6.22
CA PHE A 139 31.99 17.43 4.92
C PHE A 139 30.91 16.35 4.75
N THR A 140 31.19 15.11 5.20
CA THR A 140 30.21 14.01 5.10
C THR A 140 28.96 14.24 5.95
N TYR A 141 29.05 14.90 7.11
CA TYR A 141 27.88 15.21 7.94
C TYR A 141 26.94 16.22 7.28
N SER A 142 27.48 17.23 6.59
CA SER A 142 26.68 18.22 5.86
C SER A 142 25.90 17.59 4.69
N GLU A 143 26.54 16.66 3.95
CA GLU A 143 25.87 15.93 2.87
C GLU A 143 24.78 14.98 3.40
N VAL A 144 25.05 14.29 4.51
CA VAL A 144 24.06 13.45 5.19
C VAL A 144 22.87 14.28 5.70
N GLU A 145 23.15 15.41 6.35
CA GLU A 145 22.10 16.29 6.88
C GLU A 145 21.22 16.82 5.76
N SER A 146 21.81 17.41 4.72
CA SER A 146 21.05 18.00 3.61
C SER A 146 20.13 16.99 2.93
N PHE A 147 20.62 15.76 2.72
CA PHE A 147 19.80 14.68 2.17
C PHE A 147 18.67 14.27 3.12
N CYS A 148 18.97 14.01 4.40
CA CYS A 148 17.97 13.52 5.35
C CYS A 148 16.91 14.57 5.69
N ARG A 149 17.24 15.86 5.59
CA ARG A 149 16.26 16.96 5.69
C ARG A 149 15.36 17.02 4.46
N HIS A 150 15.90 16.79 3.26
CA HIS A 150 15.13 16.78 2.02
C HIS A 150 14.06 15.69 2.01
N ILE A 151 14.38 14.48 2.47
CA ILE A 151 13.44 13.35 2.57
C ILE A 151 12.66 13.33 3.89
N LYS A 152 12.77 14.39 4.70
CA LYS A 152 12.04 14.59 5.98
C LYS A 152 12.28 13.54 7.07
N VAL A 153 13.38 12.76 6.97
CA VAL A 153 13.85 11.87 8.04
C VAL A 153 14.43 12.69 9.20
N LEU A 154 15.03 13.84 8.89
CA LEU A 154 15.58 14.77 9.86
C LEU A 154 14.77 16.08 9.89
N LYS A 155 14.28 16.48 11.07
CA LYS A 155 13.46 17.70 11.25
C LYS A 155 14.25 18.92 11.74
N LYS A 156 15.34 18.70 12.49
CA LYS A 156 16.28 19.71 13.01
C LYS A 156 17.68 19.43 12.45
N PRO A 157 18.66 20.34 12.53
CA PRO A 157 20.05 20.03 12.20
C PRO A 157 20.54 18.75 12.90
N LEU A 158 21.47 18.04 12.27
CA LEU A 158 21.90 16.71 12.72
C LEU A 158 22.46 16.77 14.14
N PHE A 159 23.29 17.79 14.42
CA PHE A 159 23.93 17.98 15.72
C PHE A 159 23.01 18.53 16.82
N GLU A 160 21.78 18.94 16.46
CA GLU A 160 20.72 19.31 17.40
C GLU A 160 19.76 18.14 17.69
N THR A 161 19.95 17.00 17.01
CA THR A 161 19.08 15.83 17.14
C THR A 161 19.64 14.87 18.17
N THR A 162 19.12 14.98 19.40
CA THR A 162 19.55 14.14 20.53
C THR A 162 18.76 12.85 20.67
N ASP A 163 17.66 12.69 19.93
CA ASP A 163 16.86 11.46 19.95
C ASP A 163 17.58 10.34 19.21
N ILE A 164 18.01 9.32 19.96
CA ILE A 164 18.71 8.15 19.44
C ILE A 164 17.91 7.41 18.38
N LYS A 165 16.56 7.43 18.45
CA LYS A 165 15.69 6.79 17.45
C LYS A 165 15.76 7.54 16.12
N THR A 166 15.74 8.88 16.15
CA THR A 166 15.88 9.70 14.95
C THR A 166 17.29 9.55 14.33
N VAL A 167 18.35 9.50 15.15
CA VAL A 167 19.73 9.29 14.63
C VAL A 167 19.93 7.86 14.10
N ALA A 168 19.29 6.85 14.70
CA ALA A 168 19.24 5.49 14.16
C ALA A 168 18.51 5.44 12.81
N ALA A 169 17.40 6.17 12.66
CA ALA A 169 16.65 6.28 11.41
C ALA A 169 17.49 6.95 10.31
N VAL A 170 18.27 7.99 10.63
CA VAL A 170 19.21 8.63 9.70
C VAL A 170 20.29 7.63 9.24
N LYS A 171 20.89 6.90 10.18
CA LYS A 171 21.88 5.85 9.88
C LYS A 171 21.29 4.76 8.98
N GLN A 172 20.11 4.25 9.32
CA GLN A 172 19.42 3.23 8.53
C GLN A 172 19.07 3.76 7.13
N THR A 173 18.66 5.01 7.02
CA THR A 173 18.32 5.65 5.74
C THR A 173 19.52 5.75 4.81
N ILE A 174 20.70 6.10 5.33
CA ILE A 174 21.95 6.10 4.54
C ILE A 174 22.30 4.68 4.06
N GLU A 175 22.04 3.69 4.90
CA GLU A 175 22.38 2.29 4.62
C GLU A 175 21.35 1.57 3.75
N SER A 176 20.08 2.00 3.70
CA SER A 176 19.01 1.32 2.95
C SER A 176 18.52 2.09 1.73
N ASN A 177 18.63 3.43 1.71
CA ASN A 177 18.08 4.25 0.63
C ASN A 177 18.89 4.11 -0.66
N MET A 178 18.29 3.53 -1.70
CA MET A 178 18.99 3.27 -2.97
C MET A 178 19.44 4.53 -3.70
N VAL A 179 18.71 5.65 -3.60
CA VAL A 179 19.09 6.93 -4.23
C VAL A 179 20.32 7.52 -3.55
N PHE A 180 20.36 7.49 -2.21
CA PHE A 180 21.53 7.92 -1.45
C PHE A 180 22.75 7.05 -1.76
N ARG A 181 22.57 5.72 -1.75
CA ARG A 181 23.63 4.74 -2.04
C ARG A 181 24.16 4.85 -3.46
N PHE A 182 23.30 5.16 -4.43
CA PHE A 182 23.70 5.36 -5.81
C PHE A 182 24.45 6.68 -6.00
N LYS A 183 23.93 7.78 -5.44
CA LYS A 183 24.53 9.13 -5.53
C LYS A 183 25.89 9.21 -4.82
N HIS A 184 26.04 8.53 -3.68
CA HIS A 184 27.26 8.60 -2.84
C HIS A 184 28.06 7.28 -2.84
N LYS A 185 27.94 6.46 -3.90
CA LYS A 185 28.52 5.11 -4.00
C LYS A 185 30.00 4.99 -3.60
N SER A 186 30.83 5.98 -3.95
CA SER A 186 32.27 6.00 -3.61
C SER A 186 32.58 6.46 -2.19
N GLN A 187 31.67 7.18 -1.53
CA GLN A 187 31.84 7.75 -0.20
C GLN A 187 30.92 7.09 0.86
N LEU A 188 30.08 6.14 0.46
CA LEU A 188 29.07 5.50 1.31
C LEU A 188 29.67 4.86 2.57
N GLN A 189 30.82 4.19 2.44
CA GLN A 189 31.50 3.59 3.59
C GLN A 189 32.00 4.66 4.57
N LYS A 190 32.43 5.82 4.07
CA LYS A 190 32.86 6.96 4.89
C LYS A 190 31.67 7.60 5.60
N MET A 191 30.56 7.81 4.90
CA MET A 191 29.31 8.36 5.47
C MET A 191 28.66 7.45 6.51
N SER A 192 28.64 6.13 6.26
CA SER A 192 28.19 5.15 7.26
C SER A 192 29.13 5.15 8.48
N SER A 193 30.44 5.30 8.28
CA SER A 193 31.40 5.40 9.38
C SER A 193 31.23 6.69 10.19
N ALA A 194 31.01 7.83 9.52
CA ALA A 194 30.68 9.10 10.16
C ALA A 194 29.43 8.94 11.05
N MET A 195 28.32 8.46 10.47
CA MET A 195 27.10 8.28 11.25
C MET A 195 27.22 7.24 12.38
N LYS A 196 28.11 6.26 12.25
CA LYS A 196 28.46 5.36 13.37
C LYS A 196 29.14 6.13 14.51
N TYR A 197 30.09 7.01 14.23
CA TYR A 197 30.73 7.83 15.28
C TYR A 197 29.73 8.71 16.02
N TYR A 198 28.84 9.39 15.29
CA TYR A 198 27.83 10.25 15.93
C TYR A 198 26.78 9.46 16.72
N TYR A 199 26.32 8.32 16.18
CA TYR A 199 25.40 7.42 16.86
C TYR A 199 25.99 6.83 18.15
N SER A 200 27.25 6.37 18.11
CA SER A 200 27.94 5.84 19.30
C SER A 200 28.11 6.92 20.36
N TRP A 201 28.51 8.13 19.98
CA TRP A 201 28.65 9.24 20.92
C TRP A 201 27.33 9.61 21.62
N ILE A 202 26.20 9.65 20.91
CA ILE A 202 24.88 9.88 21.55
C ILE A 202 24.50 8.72 22.48
N LYS A 203 24.76 7.48 22.06
CA LYS A 203 24.49 6.29 22.86
C LYS A 203 25.27 6.31 24.17
N ASP A 204 26.54 6.73 24.13
CA ASP A 204 27.41 6.80 25.31
C ASP A 204 27.06 8.00 26.22
N ASN A 205 26.58 9.12 25.67
CA ASN A 205 26.19 10.31 26.45
C ASN A 205 24.76 10.26 27.05
N GLN A 206 23.89 9.33 26.62
CA GLN A 206 22.55 9.17 27.21
C GLN A 206 22.53 8.25 28.45
N ASN A 207 23.68 7.72 28.88
CA ASN A 207 23.76 6.78 30.00
C ASN A 207 24.86 7.16 31.03
N PRO A 208 24.63 8.18 31.88
CA PRO A 208 25.58 8.52 32.93
C PRO A 208 25.21 7.74 34.20
N LEU A 209 25.84 6.58 34.44
CA LEU A 209 26.12 5.98 35.76
C LEU A 209 26.82 4.61 35.58
N SER A 210 28.16 4.63 35.49
CA SER A 210 29.08 3.74 36.22
C SER A 210 30.54 3.89 35.73
N GLU A 211 31.28 4.72 36.46
CA GLU A 211 32.70 4.63 36.88
C GLU A 211 33.88 4.61 35.88
N GLU A 212 34.78 5.58 36.10
CA GLU A 212 36.20 5.53 35.74
C GLU A 212 36.97 4.57 36.67
N ALA A 213 37.69 3.57 36.11
CA ALA A 213 39.01 3.11 36.58
C ALA A 213 39.64 2.04 35.62
N VAL A 214 40.53 2.51 34.75
CA VAL A 214 41.87 1.97 34.41
C VAL A 214 42.09 0.44 34.19
N THR A 215 42.50 0.13 32.94
CA THR A 215 43.37 -0.96 32.40
C THR A 215 42.89 -2.41 32.15
N SER A 216 43.00 -2.76 30.86
CA SER A 216 43.51 -4.01 30.22
C SER A 216 42.68 -5.31 30.16
N THR A 217 42.66 -5.85 28.93
CA THR A 217 42.49 -7.25 28.45
C THR A 217 41.09 -7.88 28.24
N LEU A 218 40.94 -8.48 27.04
CA LEU A 218 39.93 -9.42 26.49
C LEU A 218 39.72 -10.69 27.36
N PRO A 219 38.81 -11.65 27.04
CA PRO A 219 37.47 -11.66 26.40
C PRO A 219 36.44 -12.53 27.21
N ASP A 220 35.32 -12.90 26.57
CA ASP A 220 34.45 -14.08 26.79
C ASP A 220 33.14 -14.00 27.61
N ASP A 221 32.07 -14.32 26.87
CA ASP A 221 31.00 -15.29 27.10
C ASP A 221 29.96 -15.17 28.22
N THR A 222 28.75 -15.62 27.83
CA THR A 222 27.55 -16.01 28.59
C THR A 222 26.57 -14.90 29.00
N GLU A 223 25.67 -14.59 28.06
CA GLU A 223 24.24 -14.94 28.08
C GLU A 223 23.49 -15.21 29.41
N ILE A 224 22.20 -14.80 29.40
CA ILE A 224 21.03 -15.38 30.10
C ILE A 224 20.37 -14.59 31.27
N ILE A 225 19.20 -14.01 30.91
CA ILE A 225 17.90 -13.99 31.60
C ILE A 225 17.56 -12.85 32.59
N VAL A 226 16.74 -11.91 32.07
CA VAL A 226 15.40 -11.38 32.51
C VAL A 226 14.85 -11.81 33.91
N PRO A 227 13.81 -11.19 34.53
CA PRO A 227 12.93 -10.09 34.07
C PRO A 227 12.40 -9.13 35.18
N ILE A 228 11.38 -8.31 34.83
CA ILE A 228 10.29 -7.79 35.70
C ILE A 228 10.64 -6.51 36.52
N GLN A 229 9.88 -5.40 36.67
CA GLN A 229 8.46 -5.04 36.48
C GLN A 229 8.33 -3.50 36.38
N ASN A 230 7.33 -3.05 35.61
CA ASN A 230 6.37 -1.96 35.89
C ASN A 230 6.69 -0.87 36.93
N ARG A 231 6.51 0.40 36.53
CA ARG A 231 5.42 1.22 37.08
C ARG A 231 5.07 2.40 36.16
N GLN A 232 3.79 2.48 35.80
CA GLN A 232 3.12 3.62 35.17
C GLN A 232 3.14 4.83 36.11
N GLU A 233 3.13 6.05 35.57
CA GLU A 233 2.03 6.99 35.85
C GLU A 233 2.03 8.21 34.90
N ASN A 234 0.84 8.40 34.34
CA ASN A 234 0.25 9.53 33.62
C ASN A 234 0.62 10.93 34.11
N ILE A 235 0.69 11.91 33.19
CA ILE A 235 -0.08 13.18 33.27
C ILE A 235 -0.47 13.65 31.84
N SER A 236 -1.73 14.09 31.74
CA SER A 236 -2.58 14.46 30.61
C SER A 236 -2.31 15.82 29.91
N ASP A 237 -2.57 15.82 28.60
CA ASP A 237 -3.29 16.79 27.74
C ASP A 237 -3.09 18.33 27.85
N LYS A 238 -2.79 18.95 26.68
CA LYS A 238 -3.84 19.55 25.80
C LYS A 238 -3.33 20.06 24.44
N ASN A 239 -4.07 19.62 23.41
CA ASN A 239 -4.55 20.30 22.20
C ASN A 239 -3.61 20.76 21.07
N ASP A 240 -3.74 20.11 19.91
CA ASP A 240 -3.45 20.66 18.58
C ASP A 240 -4.59 20.30 17.60
N PRO A 241 -5.26 21.26 16.93
CA PRO A 241 -6.39 20.99 16.03
C PRO A 241 -5.98 21.03 14.56
N LEU A 242 -6.05 19.90 13.85
CA LEU A 242 -6.22 19.84 12.39
C LEU A 242 -6.68 18.44 11.96
N LYS A 243 -7.99 18.29 11.69
CA LYS A 243 -8.57 17.20 10.88
C LYS A 243 -9.56 17.79 9.88
N SER A 244 -9.36 17.48 8.60
CA SER A 244 -10.34 16.93 7.65
C SER A 244 -10.10 17.46 6.22
N THR A 245 -9.77 16.53 5.33
CA THR A 245 -10.10 16.59 3.91
C THR A 245 -10.56 15.19 3.51
N ASN A 246 -11.72 15.11 2.87
CA ASN A 246 -12.27 13.88 2.29
C ASN A 246 -11.25 13.27 1.33
N VAL A 247 -10.86 12.02 1.57
CA VAL A 247 -10.05 11.25 0.62
C VAL A 247 -10.91 10.05 0.21
N GLU A 248 -11.42 10.07 -1.02
CA GLU A 248 -11.78 8.84 -1.72
C GLU A 248 -10.55 7.92 -1.66
N TYR A 249 -10.72 6.70 -1.16
CA TYR A 249 -9.60 5.80 -0.91
C TYR A 249 -8.87 5.47 -2.22
N LEU A 250 -7.76 6.17 -2.42
CA LEU A 250 -6.80 5.93 -3.47
C LEU A 250 -6.12 4.57 -3.20
N LEU A 251 -6.24 3.63 -4.11
CA LEU A 251 -5.59 2.32 -4.05
C LEU A 251 -4.28 2.36 -4.84
N PHE A 252 -3.33 1.48 -4.49
CA PHE A 252 -2.02 1.42 -5.14
C PHE A 252 -1.74 0.03 -5.73
N VAL A 253 -1.10 0.01 -6.90
CA VAL A 253 -0.67 -1.23 -7.55
C VAL A 253 0.45 -1.88 -6.74
N ASP A 254 0.27 -3.14 -6.37
CA ASP A 254 1.31 -3.99 -5.80
C ASP A 254 1.72 -5.04 -6.83
N PHE A 255 2.86 -4.83 -7.48
CA PHE A 255 3.40 -5.75 -8.50
C PHE A 255 3.82 -7.12 -7.93
N ARG A 256 3.91 -7.27 -6.60
CA ARG A 256 4.30 -8.52 -5.94
C ARG A 256 3.09 -9.44 -5.69
N LYS A 257 1.86 -8.96 -5.89
CA LYS A 257 0.62 -9.72 -5.66
C LYS A 257 -0.21 -9.85 -6.95
N PRO A 258 -0.76 -11.05 -7.25
CA PRO A 258 -1.71 -11.20 -8.34
C PRO A 258 -3.03 -10.53 -7.95
N THR A 259 -3.29 -9.34 -8.50
CA THR A 259 -4.48 -8.53 -8.21
C THR A 259 -5.26 -8.29 -9.50
N SER A 260 -6.59 -8.41 -9.45
CA SER A 260 -7.45 -8.02 -10.57
C SER A 260 -7.68 -6.50 -10.55
N TYR A 261 -7.62 -5.87 -11.72
CA TYR A 261 -7.78 -4.43 -11.92
C TYR A 261 -8.97 -4.15 -12.84
N ALA A 262 -9.88 -5.12 -13.01
CA ALA A 262 -11.11 -4.92 -13.77
C ALA A 262 -11.96 -3.80 -13.14
N PHE A 263 -12.62 -3.00 -13.98
CA PHE A 263 -13.49 -1.89 -13.54
C PHE A 263 -12.79 -0.81 -12.70
N THR A 264 -11.47 -0.66 -12.84
CA THR A 264 -10.69 0.41 -12.18
C THR A 264 -10.26 1.49 -13.16
N SER A 265 -10.01 2.69 -12.65
CA SER A 265 -9.40 3.81 -13.37
C SER A 265 -8.12 4.24 -12.67
N THR A 266 -7.11 4.60 -13.44
CA THR A 266 -5.87 5.18 -12.92
C THR A 266 -6.07 6.65 -12.58
N GLU A 267 -5.36 7.14 -11.57
CA GLU A 267 -5.37 8.56 -11.17
C GLU A 267 -4.05 9.25 -11.53
N TYR A 268 -2.94 8.66 -11.10
CA TYR A 268 -1.59 9.12 -11.41
C TYR A 268 -0.59 7.97 -11.33
N PHE A 269 0.62 8.19 -11.85
CA PHE A 269 1.77 7.35 -11.49
C PHE A 269 2.99 8.21 -11.09
N GLN A 270 3.90 7.61 -10.33
CA GLN A 270 5.20 8.17 -10.01
C GLN A 270 6.28 7.22 -10.51
N TYR A 271 7.33 7.78 -11.09
CA TYR A 271 8.49 7.05 -11.60
C TYR A 271 9.76 7.73 -11.07
N PHE A 272 10.55 7.00 -10.26
CA PHE A 272 11.71 7.54 -9.53
C PHE A 272 11.40 8.81 -8.70
N GLY A 273 10.20 8.88 -8.13
CA GLY A 273 9.73 10.01 -7.31
C GLY A 273 9.23 11.22 -8.11
N GLU A 274 9.34 11.21 -9.44
CA GLU A 274 8.71 12.20 -10.31
C GLU A 274 7.26 11.79 -10.57
N ARG A 275 6.32 12.70 -10.32
CA ARG A 275 4.88 12.44 -10.40
C ARG A 275 4.30 12.90 -11.75
N TYR A 276 3.49 12.04 -12.34
CA TYR A 276 2.80 12.23 -13.60
C TYR A 276 1.29 12.16 -13.35
N ASP A 277 0.67 13.35 -13.31
CA ASP A 277 -0.78 13.53 -13.15
C ASP A 277 -1.49 13.53 -14.53
N GLU A 278 -2.82 13.61 -14.58
CA GLU A 278 -3.66 13.57 -15.81
C GLU A 278 -3.71 12.21 -16.54
N ILE A 279 -3.68 11.10 -15.77
CA ILE A 279 -3.66 9.74 -16.33
C ILE A 279 -5.06 9.14 -16.34
N ASN A 280 -5.84 9.46 -17.38
CA ASN A 280 -7.28 9.17 -17.44
C ASN A 280 -7.68 7.68 -17.59
N ASN A 281 -6.74 6.76 -17.86
CA ASN A 281 -6.97 5.32 -17.93
C ASN A 281 -5.66 4.52 -18.03
N TRP A 282 -5.76 3.20 -17.82
CA TRP A 282 -4.64 2.24 -17.90
C TRP A 282 -3.85 2.27 -19.20
N THR A 283 -4.49 2.54 -20.34
CA THR A 283 -3.78 2.64 -21.62
C THR A 283 -2.92 3.90 -21.70
N HIS A 284 -3.42 5.03 -21.21
CA HIS A 284 -2.65 6.27 -21.15
C HIS A 284 -1.43 6.11 -20.24
N LEU A 285 -1.64 5.48 -19.06
CA LEU A 285 -0.56 5.13 -18.14
C LEU A 285 0.51 4.29 -18.83
N TYR A 286 0.11 3.24 -19.55
CA TYR A 286 1.03 2.30 -20.16
C TYR A 286 1.95 2.96 -21.18
N ILE A 287 1.41 3.86 -22.00
CA ILE A 287 2.17 4.60 -23.02
C ILE A 287 3.14 5.58 -22.37
N GLN A 288 2.69 6.37 -21.40
CA GLN A 288 3.54 7.35 -20.72
C GLN A 288 4.67 6.69 -19.94
N LEU A 289 4.39 5.61 -19.21
CA LEU A 289 5.42 4.88 -18.48
C LEU A 289 6.45 4.26 -19.44
N LEU A 290 6.04 3.77 -20.61
CA LEU A 290 6.96 3.29 -21.66
C LEU A 290 7.84 4.42 -22.23
N GLN A 291 7.35 5.65 -22.33
CA GLN A 291 8.15 6.81 -22.73
C GLN A 291 9.22 7.14 -21.68
N CYS A 292 8.85 7.11 -20.39
CA CYS A 292 9.80 7.27 -19.27
C CYS A 292 10.87 6.17 -19.30
N LEU A 293 10.46 4.91 -19.46
CA LEU A 293 11.38 3.77 -19.53
C LEU A 293 12.29 3.83 -20.77
N LEU A 294 11.79 4.30 -21.92
CA LEU A 294 12.61 4.48 -23.13
C LEU A 294 13.72 5.52 -22.92
N LYS A 295 13.45 6.59 -22.16
CA LYS A 295 14.46 7.63 -21.84
C LYS A 295 15.64 7.07 -21.04
N ASN A 296 15.37 6.16 -20.10
CA ASN A 296 16.37 5.62 -19.18
C ASN A 296 16.96 4.27 -19.60
N TYR A 297 16.21 3.47 -20.36
CA TYR A 297 16.52 2.07 -20.71
C TYR A 297 16.33 1.81 -22.21
N SER A 298 16.72 2.77 -23.05
CA SER A 298 16.52 2.76 -24.50
C SER A 298 16.94 1.44 -25.17
N ASN A 299 18.13 0.94 -24.87
CA ASN A 299 18.66 -0.32 -25.39
C ASN A 299 17.75 -1.52 -25.06
N ILE A 300 17.29 -1.62 -23.81
CA ILE A 300 16.42 -2.72 -23.36
C ILE A 300 15.07 -2.64 -24.08
N ILE A 301 14.48 -1.44 -24.21
CA ILE A 301 13.19 -1.26 -24.90
C ILE A 301 13.30 -1.57 -26.40
N TYR A 302 14.41 -1.22 -27.05
CA TYR A 302 14.65 -1.58 -28.45
C TYR A 302 14.84 -3.09 -28.65
N ASP A 303 15.45 -3.79 -27.68
CA ASP A 303 15.63 -5.24 -27.72
C ASP A 303 14.30 -6.02 -27.58
N LEU A 304 13.25 -5.39 -27.05
CA LEU A 304 11.90 -5.99 -26.96
C LEU A 304 11.13 -5.94 -28.28
N LYS A 305 11.67 -5.29 -29.31
CA LYS A 305 11.02 -5.11 -30.61
C LYS A 305 10.81 -6.46 -31.32
N GLY A 306 9.56 -6.79 -31.59
CA GLY A 306 9.18 -8.03 -32.28
C GLY A 306 9.02 -9.22 -31.35
N CYS A 307 9.21 -9.05 -30.04
CA CYS A 307 9.00 -10.08 -29.03
C CYS A 307 7.60 -9.99 -28.41
N SER A 308 7.11 -11.15 -27.93
CA SER A 308 5.97 -11.20 -27.01
C SER A 308 6.52 -11.17 -25.58
N LEU A 309 6.00 -10.28 -24.74
CA LEU A 309 6.44 -10.13 -23.35
C LEU A 309 6.06 -11.36 -22.51
N SER A 310 4.99 -12.06 -22.86
CA SER A 310 4.49 -13.24 -22.13
C SER A 310 5.08 -14.58 -22.62
N GLU A 311 6.13 -14.59 -23.45
CA GLU A 311 6.82 -15.77 -24.02
C GLU A 311 5.95 -16.74 -24.85
N ARG A 312 4.63 -16.54 -24.85
CA ARG A 312 3.63 -17.12 -25.75
C ARG A 312 2.62 -16.02 -26.11
N GLY A 313 2.39 -15.78 -27.40
CA GLY A 313 1.35 -14.86 -27.87
C GLY A 313 1.73 -13.92 -29.00
N ARG A 314 0.85 -12.93 -29.24
CA ARG A 314 1.00 -11.85 -30.24
C ARG A 314 2.12 -10.87 -29.84
N VAL A 315 2.62 -10.12 -30.81
CA VAL A 315 3.73 -9.15 -30.61
C VAL A 315 3.25 -7.98 -29.75
N ASP A 316 3.95 -7.70 -28.65
CA ASP A 316 3.54 -6.66 -27.69
C ASP A 316 4.20 -5.30 -27.95
N ILE A 317 5.46 -5.29 -28.41
CA ILE A 317 6.18 -4.08 -28.83
C ILE A 317 6.73 -4.32 -30.23
N SER A 318 6.51 -3.40 -31.15
CA SER A 318 6.99 -3.52 -32.53
C SER A 318 7.40 -2.20 -33.16
N GLY A 319 8.14 -2.30 -34.26
CA GLY A 319 8.36 -1.15 -35.14
C GLY A 319 7.26 -1.02 -36.20
N SER A 320 7.39 -0.02 -37.06
CA SER A 320 6.45 0.25 -38.17
C SER A 320 6.10 -0.98 -39.02
N ALA A 321 7.05 -1.90 -39.24
CA ALA A 321 6.84 -3.12 -40.04
C ALA A 321 5.96 -4.19 -39.36
N GLY A 322 5.76 -4.13 -38.03
CA GLY A 322 5.02 -5.15 -37.28
C GLY A 322 3.64 -4.71 -36.76
N ILE A 323 3.21 -3.49 -37.09
CA ILE A 323 1.89 -2.94 -36.73
C ILE A 323 0.75 -3.89 -37.17
N CYS A 324 0.87 -4.49 -38.36
CA CYS A 324 -0.13 -5.42 -38.90
C CYS A 324 -0.32 -6.71 -38.09
N ARG A 325 0.55 -6.99 -37.13
CA ARG A 325 0.48 -8.16 -36.22
C ARG A 325 -0.15 -7.81 -34.86
N MET A 326 -0.52 -6.55 -34.65
CA MET A 326 -1.15 -6.02 -33.43
C MET A 326 -2.64 -5.72 -33.67
N ALA A 327 -3.47 -5.88 -32.65
CA ALA A 327 -4.91 -5.64 -32.69
C ALA A 327 -5.27 -4.17 -32.46
N ALA A 328 -4.64 -3.50 -31.50
CA ALA A 328 -4.79 -2.05 -31.26
C ALA A 328 -3.42 -1.40 -31.00
N PRO A 329 -2.59 -1.23 -32.04
CA PRO A 329 -1.27 -0.61 -31.93
C PRO A 329 -1.41 0.87 -31.58
N LYS A 330 -0.73 1.33 -30.53
CA LYS A 330 -0.54 2.75 -30.24
C LYS A 330 0.93 3.12 -30.26
N GLN A 331 1.24 4.26 -30.87
CA GLN A 331 2.60 4.77 -30.93
C GLN A 331 2.97 5.38 -29.58
N PHE A 332 4.14 5.03 -29.04
CA PHE A 332 4.68 5.66 -27.83
C PHE A 332 6.00 6.41 -28.08
N ALA A 333 6.70 6.11 -29.17
CA ALA A 333 7.87 6.87 -29.63
C ALA A 333 7.98 6.79 -31.16
N ASP A 334 8.85 7.60 -31.77
CA ASP A 334 9.03 7.62 -33.22
C ASP A 334 9.40 6.23 -33.77
N GLY A 335 8.49 5.68 -34.58
CA GLY A 335 8.66 4.36 -35.18
C GLY A 335 8.47 3.16 -34.24
N LEU A 336 8.02 3.35 -32.99
CA LEU A 336 7.75 2.31 -32.00
C LEU A 336 6.29 2.29 -31.53
N TYR A 337 5.71 1.08 -31.52
CA TYR A 337 4.31 0.82 -31.24
C TYR A 337 4.15 -0.25 -30.16
N VAL A 338 3.11 -0.12 -29.35
CA VAL A 338 2.72 -1.07 -28.29
C VAL A 338 1.28 -1.55 -28.49
N GLU A 339 1.01 -2.82 -28.17
CA GLU A 339 -0.34 -3.39 -28.16
C GLU A 339 -1.15 -2.84 -27.00
N THR A 340 -2.36 -2.34 -27.27
CA THR A 340 -3.23 -1.74 -26.24
C THR A 340 -4.60 -2.38 -26.12
N ASN A 341 -4.92 -3.40 -26.92
CA ASN A 341 -6.13 -4.21 -26.74
C ASN A 341 -5.95 -5.22 -25.58
N LEU A 342 -5.82 -4.69 -24.38
CA LEU A 342 -5.47 -5.42 -23.16
C LEU A 342 -6.37 -4.99 -22.01
N SER A 343 -6.71 -5.93 -21.12
CA SER A 343 -7.35 -5.58 -19.85
C SER A 343 -6.39 -4.81 -18.94
N ALA A 344 -6.92 -4.07 -17.98
CA ALA A 344 -6.13 -3.37 -16.96
C ALA A 344 -5.13 -4.30 -16.25
N SER A 345 -5.55 -5.51 -15.88
CA SER A 345 -4.66 -6.51 -15.28
C SER A 345 -3.54 -6.95 -16.23
N ASN A 346 -3.86 -7.19 -17.50
CA ASN A 346 -2.84 -7.57 -18.48
C ASN A 346 -1.84 -6.43 -18.75
N ILE A 347 -2.29 -5.17 -18.67
CA ILE A 347 -1.41 -4.00 -18.76
C ILE A 347 -0.44 -3.97 -17.58
N VAL A 348 -0.93 -4.14 -16.35
CA VAL A 348 -0.09 -4.18 -15.14
C VAL A 348 0.91 -5.34 -15.19
N ASP A 349 0.49 -6.52 -15.64
CA ASP A 349 1.38 -7.67 -15.82
C ASP A 349 2.48 -7.42 -16.85
N LYS A 350 2.16 -6.76 -17.96
CA LYS A 350 3.15 -6.39 -18.97
C LYS A 350 4.10 -5.30 -18.49
N ILE A 351 3.60 -4.32 -17.73
CA ILE A 351 4.45 -3.33 -17.06
C ILE A 351 5.43 -4.06 -16.14
N ARG A 352 4.97 -4.97 -15.28
CA ARG A 352 5.82 -5.78 -14.39
C ARG A 352 6.95 -6.48 -15.15
N LEU A 353 6.62 -7.16 -16.26
CA LEU A 353 7.59 -7.87 -17.09
C LEU A 353 8.64 -6.93 -17.72
N ILE A 354 8.23 -5.72 -18.13
CA ILE A 354 9.15 -4.73 -18.66
C ILE A 354 10.07 -4.19 -17.55
N LEU A 355 9.53 -3.92 -16.36
CA LEU A 355 10.30 -3.47 -15.20
C LEU A 355 11.33 -4.51 -14.76
N ASP A 356 10.95 -5.79 -14.75
CA ASP A 356 11.85 -6.92 -14.47
C ASP A 356 13.01 -6.96 -15.49
N LYS A 357 12.71 -6.74 -16.78
CA LYS A 357 13.73 -6.70 -17.84
C LYS A 357 14.61 -5.45 -17.77
N CYS A 358 14.05 -4.31 -17.36
CA CYS A 358 14.80 -3.08 -17.11
C CYS A 358 15.56 -3.11 -15.77
N ASN A 359 15.37 -4.15 -14.94
CA ASN A 359 15.90 -4.28 -13.59
C ASN A 359 15.56 -3.07 -12.70
N VAL A 360 14.32 -2.59 -12.80
CA VAL A 360 13.76 -1.49 -12.00
C VAL A 360 13.03 -2.08 -10.80
N ASP A 361 13.45 -1.73 -9.58
CA ASP A 361 12.72 -2.13 -8.37
C ASP A 361 11.33 -1.51 -8.36
N TYR A 362 10.31 -2.30 -8.01
CA TYR A 362 8.91 -1.89 -7.93
C TYR A 362 8.71 -0.73 -6.95
N ASP A 363 9.57 -0.56 -5.94
CA ASP A 363 9.51 0.57 -5.01
C ASP A 363 9.76 1.93 -5.71
N ASN A 364 10.33 1.93 -6.93
CA ASN A 364 10.54 3.15 -7.73
C ASN A 364 9.35 3.51 -8.62
N ILE A 365 8.26 2.73 -8.58
CA ILE A 365 7.04 2.98 -9.34
C ILE A 365 5.82 2.91 -8.42
N VAL A 366 5.09 4.01 -8.35
CA VAL A 366 3.81 4.08 -7.62
C VAL A 366 2.72 4.33 -8.64
N ILE A 367 1.74 3.43 -8.74
CA ILE A 367 0.55 3.65 -9.57
C ILE A 367 -0.67 3.74 -8.66
N ALA A 368 -1.36 4.87 -8.71
CA ALA A 368 -2.59 5.12 -7.99
C ALA A 368 -3.82 4.84 -8.87
N TYR A 369 -4.85 4.21 -8.31
CA TYR A 369 -6.10 3.91 -9.01
C TYR A 369 -7.32 3.94 -8.07
N THR A 370 -8.49 4.05 -8.67
CA THR A 370 -9.81 4.07 -8.01
C THR A 370 -10.73 3.01 -8.63
N ALA A 371 -11.65 2.46 -7.86
CA ALA A 371 -12.68 1.54 -8.34
C ALA A 371 -13.92 2.34 -8.77
N LYS A 372 -14.46 2.09 -9.98
CA LYS A 372 -15.70 2.74 -10.42
C LYS A 372 -16.91 2.12 -9.70
N LYS A 373 -17.77 2.96 -9.11
CA LYS A 373 -19.08 2.52 -8.58
C LYS A 373 -20.08 2.39 -9.73
N ASP A 374 -20.62 1.20 -9.92
CA ASP A 374 -21.84 1.01 -10.70
C ASP A 374 -23.05 1.45 -9.85
N SER A 375 -23.95 2.18 -10.51
CA SER A 375 -25.27 2.60 -10.05
C SER A 375 -26.29 1.47 -10.22
N ALA A 376 -26.79 0.89 -9.12
CA ALA A 376 -28.19 0.43 -8.93
C ALA A 376 -28.35 -0.31 -7.58
N GLN A 377 -29.24 0.21 -6.73
CA GLN A 377 -29.75 -0.37 -5.47
C GLN A 377 -30.81 -1.47 -5.71
N LYS A 378 -30.94 -2.41 -4.75
CA LYS A 378 -32.08 -2.60 -3.80
C LYS A 378 -31.99 -4.00 -3.15
N ASP A 379 -31.74 -4.08 -1.83
CA ASP A 379 -32.70 -4.21 -0.70
C ASP A 379 -33.42 -5.58 -0.69
N GLU A 380 -33.55 -6.35 0.38
CA GLU A 380 -33.20 -6.25 1.81
C GLU A 380 -33.45 -7.64 2.47
N SER A 381 -32.90 -7.83 3.67
CA SER A 381 -33.22 -8.88 4.66
C SER A 381 -34.71 -8.88 5.10
N VAL A 382 -35.35 -9.94 5.64
CA VAL A 382 -35.29 -10.48 7.03
C VAL A 382 -36.26 -11.69 7.17
N VAL A 383 -35.91 -12.67 8.02
CA VAL A 383 -36.63 -13.91 8.43
C VAL A 383 -37.51 -13.60 9.68
N PRO A 384 -38.73 -14.13 9.98
CA PRO A 384 -38.93 -15.57 10.29
C PRO A 384 -40.36 -16.22 10.18
N THR A 385 -40.34 -17.55 10.30
CA THR A 385 -41.38 -18.50 10.80
C THR A 385 -42.33 -19.22 9.82
N ARG A 386 -42.12 -20.54 9.75
CA ARG A 386 -42.93 -21.63 9.13
C ARG A 386 -44.38 -21.31 8.72
N ARG A 387 -44.62 -21.23 7.40
CA ARG A 387 -45.79 -21.78 6.68
C ARG A 387 -45.47 -21.85 5.18
N ARG A 388 -45.67 -23.03 4.57
CA ARG A 388 -45.39 -23.34 3.17
C ARG A 388 -46.26 -22.48 2.23
N ALA A 389 -45.67 -21.58 1.45
CA ALA A 389 -46.32 -20.91 0.31
C ALA A 389 -45.27 -20.32 -0.68
N ASN A 390 -45.28 -20.82 -1.92
CA ASN A 390 -44.64 -20.33 -3.15
C ASN A 390 -43.89 -18.99 -3.10
N SER A 391 -42.54 -19.01 -3.09
CA SER A 391 -41.68 -17.85 -3.37
C SER A 391 -41.07 -17.93 -4.78
N ALA A 392 -41.25 -16.87 -5.58
CA ALA A 392 -40.92 -16.84 -7.01
C ALA A 392 -39.42 -16.65 -7.34
N ASP A 393 -38.58 -16.40 -6.35
CA ASP A 393 -37.22 -15.87 -6.54
C ASP A 393 -36.10 -16.80 -6.02
N GLY A 394 -36.43 -18.04 -5.65
CA GLY A 394 -35.45 -19.05 -5.24
C GLY A 394 -34.80 -18.86 -3.86
N ALA A 395 -35.33 -17.93 -3.05
CA ALA A 395 -34.87 -17.68 -1.69
C ALA A 395 -35.00 -18.92 -0.78
N ASP A 396 -36.11 -19.67 -0.90
CA ASP A 396 -36.30 -20.90 -0.10
C ASP A 396 -35.27 -21.99 -0.46
N PHE A 397 -34.91 -22.08 -1.75
CA PHE A 397 -33.87 -22.99 -2.21
C PHE A 397 -32.48 -22.56 -1.72
N PHE A 398 -32.19 -21.25 -1.70
CA PHE A 398 -30.96 -20.70 -1.15
C PHE A 398 -30.79 -21.02 0.34
N ASP A 399 -31.84 -20.81 1.13
CA ASP A 399 -31.83 -21.10 2.56
C ASP A 399 -31.64 -22.60 2.82
N TRP A 400 -32.30 -23.47 2.04
CA TRP A 400 -32.09 -24.91 2.15
C TRP A 400 -30.65 -25.34 1.83
N LEU A 401 -30.01 -24.74 0.81
CA LEU A 401 -28.61 -25.04 0.48
C LEU A 401 -27.64 -24.62 1.58
N THR A 402 -27.86 -23.48 2.22
CA THR A 402 -26.92 -22.93 3.21
C THR A 402 -27.15 -23.49 4.61
N THR A 403 -28.41 -23.71 5.00
CA THR A 403 -28.77 -24.17 6.36
C THR A 403 -28.87 -25.70 6.47
N VAL A 404 -29.45 -26.38 5.48
CA VAL A 404 -29.69 -27.84 5.54
C VAL A 404 -28.55 -28.63 4.91
N GLN A 405 -28.03 -28.16 3.76
CA GLN A 405 -26.88 -28.81 3.10
C GLN A 405 -25.52 -28.27 3.58
N GLY A 406 -25.51 -27.24 4.44
CA GLY A 406 -24.28 -26.67 5.03
C GLY A 406 -23.32 -26.04 4.01
N MET A 407 -23.83 -25.60 2.86
CA MET A 407 -22.99 -25.01 1.81
C MET A 407 -22.64 -23.54 2.11
N SER A 408 -21.50 -23.08 1.62
CA SER A 408 -21.13 -21.66 1.71
C SER A 408 -22.15 -20.77 1.01
N LYS A 409 -22.35 -19.54 1.51
CA LYS A 409 -23.28 -18.56 0.90
C LYS A 409 -22.98 -18.33 -0.59
N ASN A 410 -21.71 -18.24 -0.97
CA ASN A 410 -21.30 -18.10 -2.38
C ASN A 410 -21.68 -19.32 -3.23
N THR A 411 -21.54 -20.53 -2.70
CA THR A 411 -21.97 -21.75 -3.39
C THR A 411 -23.49 -21.79 -3.54
N GLY A 412 -24.23 -21.38 -2.52
CA GLY A 412 -25.69 -21.25 -2.56
C GLY A 412 -26.16 -20.29 -3.65
N HIS A 413 -25.59 -19.07 -3.71
CA HIS A 413 -25.93 -18.08 -4.73
C HIS A 413 -25.61 -18.57 -6.15
N ASN A 414 -24.50 -19.29 -6.31
CA ASN A 414 -24.12 -19.87 -7.60
C ASN A 414 -25.15 -20.90 -8.09
N TYR A 415 -25.72 -21.74 -7.21
CA TYR A 415 -26.75 -22.71 -7.60
C TYR A 415 -28.09 -22.04 -7.92
N VAL A 416 -28.50 -21.05 -7.13
CA VAL A 416 -29.75 -20.29 -7.37
C VAL A 416 -29.70 -19.58 -8.73
N SER A 417 -28.57 -18.93 -9.02
CA SER A 417 -28.31 -18.27 -10.30
C SER A 417 -28.28 -19.27 -11.47
N ALA A 418 -27.73 -20.47 -11.27
CA ALA A 418 -27.70 -21.50 -12.30
C ALA A 418 -29.11 -22.03 -12.64
N VAL A 419 -30.00 -22.23 -11.65
CA VAL A 419 -31.41 -22.62 -11.89
C VAL A 419 -32.17 -21.51 -12.62
N ALA A 420 -31.98 -20.23 -12.24
CA ALA A 420 -32.58 -19.10 -12.96
C ALA A 420 -32.09 -19.03 -14.43
N GLY A 421 -30.83 -19.39 -14.68
CA GLY A 421 -30.29 -19.55 -16.02
C GLY A 421 -30.97 -20.68 -16.82
N CYS A 422 -31.39 -21.76 -16.16
CA CYS A 422 -32.14 -22.85 -16.78
C CYS A 422 -33.56 -22.43 -17.16
N GLU A 423 -34.26 -21.70 -16.27
CA GLU A 423 -35.59 -21.14 -16.57
C GLU A 423 -35.54 -20.18 -17.76
N LYS A 424 -34.51 -19.34 -17.83
CA LYS A 424 -34.30 -18.43 -18.95
C LYS A 424 -34.10 -19.19 -20.27
N TYR A 425 -33.27 -20.23 -20.26
CA TYR A 425 -33.08 -21.07 -21.43
C TYR A 425 -34.38 -21.77 -21.86
N ALA A 426 -35.09 -22.38 -20.90
CA ALA A 426 -36.37 -23.04 -21.17
C ALA A 426 -37.39 -22.07 -21.78
N LYS A 427 -37.43 -20.83 -21.29
CA LYS A 427 -38.29 -19.77 -21.84
C LYS A 427 -37.91 -19.36 -23.26
N GLU A 428 -36.62 -19.18 -23.53
CA GLU A 428 -36.10 -18.79 -24.85
C GLU A 428 -36.29 -19.90 -25.90
N HIS A 429 -36.29 -21.16 -25.47
CA HIS A 429 -36.46 -22.34 -26.34
C HIS A 429 -37.88 -22.94 -26.30
N HIS A 430 -38.86 -22.22 -25.74
CA HIS A 430 -40.28 -22.62 -25.67
C HIS A 430 -40.54 -23.99 -25.00
N ILE A 431 -39.73 -24.36 -24.00
CA ILE A 431 -39.91 -25.56 -23.19
C ILE A 431 -40.81 -25.21 -22.00
N GLU A 432 -42.08 -25.63 -22.04
CA GLU A 432 -43.05 -25.37 -20.97
C GLU A 432 -43.30 -26.61 -20.08
N PRO A 433 -43.50 -26.42 -18.76
CA PRO A 433 -43.45 -25.14 -18.02
C PRO A 433 -42.02 -24.71 -17.67
N TRP A 434 -41.67 -23.44 -17.92
CA TRP A 434 -40.31 -22.91 -17.71
C TRP A 434 -40.08 -22.26 -16.33
N GLN A 435 -41.11 -22.12 -15.51
CA GLN A 435 -41.06 -21.45 -14.20
C GLN A 435 -40.86 -22.47 -13.05
N LEU A 436 -39.64 -22.99 -12.94
CA LEU A 436 -39.20 -23.92 -11.90
C LEU A 436 -39.40 -23.40 -10.47
N TYR A 437 -39.21 -22.10 -10.21
CA TYR A 437 -39.42 -21.52 -8.88
C TYR A 437 -40.89 -21.24 -8.52
N LYS A 438 -41.82 -21.37 -9.47
CA LYS A 438 -43.25 -21.07 -9.25
C LYS A 438 -44.14 -22.31 -9.17
N THR A 439 -43.54 -23.50 -9.12
CA THR A 439 -44.26 -24.76 -9.03
C THR A 439 -43.80 -25.56 -7.83
N ASP A 440 -44.73 -25.92 -6.94
CA ASP A 440 -44.48 -26.84 -5.82
C ASP A 440 -44.58 -28.33 -6.26
N ASP A 441 -44.98 -28.59 -7.51
CA ASP A 441 -45.18 -29.94 -8.03
C ASP A 441 -43.85 -30.58 -8.48
N ALA A 442 -43.37 -31.55 -7.71
CA ALA A 442 -42.14 -32.27 -7.97
C ALA A 442 -42.16 -33.06 -9.31
N GLU A 443 -43.32 -33.49 -9.79
CA GLU A 443 -43.42 -34.19 -11.08
C GLU A 443 -43.29 -33.23 -12.27
N VAL A 444 -43.75 -31.99 -12.10
CA VAL A 444 -43.53 -30.91 -13.07
C VAL A 444 -42.04 -30.56 -13.15
N VAL A 445 -41.37 -30.40 -12.01
CA VAL A 445 -39.91 -30.13 -11.96
C VAL A 445 -39.12 -31.27 -12.60
N LYS A 446 -39.46 -32.54 -12.30
CA LYS A 446 -38.82 -33.72 -12.93
C LYS A 446 -38.98 -33.71 -14.44
N THR A 447 -40.19 -33.41 -14.93
CA THR A 447 -40.48 -33.37 -16.37
C THR A 447 -39.61 -32.32 -17.04
N VAL A 448 -39.58 -31.09 -16.53
CA VAL A 448 -38.80 -29.98 -17.11
C VAL A 448 -37.29 -30.27 -17.08
N VAL A 449 -36.78 -30.82 -15.98
CA VAL A 449 -35.36 -31.21 -15.89
C VAL A 449 -35.04 -32.32 -16.89
N SER A 450 -35.92 -33.32 -17.05
CA SER A 450 -35.70 -34.40 -18.03
C SER A 450 -35.75 -33.90 -19.48
N THR A 451 -36.61 -32.92 -19.78
CA THR A 451 -36.70 -32.30 -21.10
C THR A 451 -35.47 -31.45 -21.40
N LEU A 452 -34.99 -30.65 -20.44
CA LEU A 452 -33.74 -29.87 -20.58
C LEU A 452 -32.52 -30.79 -20.76
N MET A 453 -32.41 -31.87 -19.98
CA MET A 453 -31.31 -32.83 -20.10
C MET A 453 -31.39 -33.71 -21.36
N GLY A 454 -32.52 -33.72 -22.06
CA GLY A 454 -32.72 -34.41 -23.34
C GLY A 454 -32.53 -33.51 -24.56
N ASP A 455 -32.30 -32.21 -24.37
CA ASP A 455 -32.06 -31.25 -25.45
C ASP A 455 -30.55 -31.15 -25.75
N ASP A 456 -30.15 -31.48 -26.99
CA ASP A 456 -28.75 -31.52 -27.42
C ASP A 456 -28.08 -30.13 -27.38
N ASP A 457 -28.84 -29.05 -27.63
CA ASP A 457 -28.35 -27.68 -27.58
C ASP A 457 -28.15 -27.24 -26.12
N PHE A 458 -29.06 -27.65 -25.22
CA PHE A 458 -28.90 -27.41 -23.78
C PHE A 458 -27.72 -28.18 -23.20
N CYS A 459 -27.52 -29.44 -23.62
CA CYS A 459 -26.37 -30.24 -23.19
C CYS A 459 -25.04 -29.61 -23.63
N SER A 460 -25.00 -29.08 -24.86
CA SER A 460 -23.86 -28.30 -25.37
C SER A 460 -23.63 -27.01 -24.58
N TYR A 461 -24.70 -26.28 -24.27
CA TYR A 461 -24.66 -25.06 -23.44
C TYR A 461 -24.18 -25.34 -22.01
N ASN A 462 -24.64 -26.42 -21.41
CA ASN A 462 -24.23 -26.87 -20.08
C ASN A 462 -22.77 -27.32 -20.03
N ALA A 463 -22.29 -28.00 -21.08
CA ALA A 463 -20.87 -28.37 -21.21
C ALA A 463 -19.96 -27.13 -21.30
N GLN A 464 -20.36 -26.09 -22.03
CA GLN A 464 -19.64 -24.80 -22.08
C GLN A 464 -19.60 -24.10 -20.72
N GLN A 465 -20.61 -24.32 -19.87
CA GLN A 465 -20.70 -23.76 -18.52
C GLN A 465 -20.19 -24.72 -17.43
N HIS A 466 -19.27 -25.64 -17.78
CA HIS A 466 -18.64 -26.58 -16.86
C HIS A 466 -19.62 -27.48 -16.07
N ASN A 467 -20.75 -27.85 -16.67
CA ASN A 467 -21.81 -28.69 -16.08
C ASN A 467 -22.51 -28.09 -14.85
N ARG A 468 -22.41 -26.77 -14.65
CA ARG A 468 -22.99 -26.08 -13.49
C ARG A 468 -24.52 -26.18 -13.44
N PHE A 469 -25.20 -26.25 -14.59
CA PHE A 469 -26.67 -26.31 -14.65
C PHE A 469 -27.19 -27.68 -14.22
N SER A 470 -26.55 -28.77 -14.66
CA SER A 470 -26.91 -30.12 -14.20
C SER A 470 -26.71 -30.30 -12.69
N ALA A 471 -25.64 -29.73 -12.13
CA ALA A 471 -25.40 -29.76 -10.70
C ALA A 471 -26.50 -28.99 -9.93
N ALA A 472 -26.88 -27.82 -10.42
CA ALA A 472 -27.92 -26.98 -9.82
C ALA A 472 -29.31 -27.62 -9.88
N LEU A 473 -29.72 -28.13 -11.06
CA LEU A 473 -31.02 -28.78 -11.25
C LEU A 473 -31.15 -30.08 -10.44
N ARG A 474 -30.05 -30.82 -10.25
CA ARG A 474 -30.04 -32.00 -9.37
C ARG A 474 -30.33 -31.61 -7.92
N ARG A 475 -29.68 -30.56 -7.40
CA ARG A 475 -29.94 -30.06 -6.04
C ARG A 475 -31.34 -29.48 -5.90
N PHE A 476 -31.85 -28.85 -6.95
CA PHE A 476 -33.22 -28.34 -6.96
C PHE A 476 -34.28 -29.45 -6.94
N LEU A 477 -34.01 -30.57 -7.62
CA LEU A 477 -34.83 -31.79 -7.55
C LEU A 477 -34.77 -32.44 -6.17
N GLU A 478 -33.59 -32.55 -5.55
CA GLU A 478 -33.44 -33.03 -4.17
C GLU A 478 -34.25 -32.16 -3.18
N TYR A 479 -34.24 -30.84 -3.38
CA TYR A 479 -35.04 -29.91 -2.60
C TYR A 479 -36.56 -30.15 -2.71
N HIS A 480 -37.08 -30.46 -3.91
CA HIS A 480 -38.52 -30.69 -4.14
C HIS A 480 -39.00 -32.11 -3.78
N THR A 481 -38.14 -33.11 -3.96
CA THR A 481 -38.50 -34.52 -3.75
C THR A 481 -38.23 -35.01 -2.34
N GLY A 482 -37.30 -34.38 -1.61
CA GLY A 482 -36.89 -34.81 -0.27
C GLY A 482 -36.13 -36.15 -0.25
N GLU A 483 -35.87 -36.76 -1.41
CA GLU A 483 -35.15 -38.01 -1.54
C GLU A 483 -33.70 -37.75 -2.01
N PRO A 484 -32.69 -38.32 -1.34
CA PRO A 484 -31.33 -38.32 -1.88
C PRO A 484 -31.30 -39.24 -3.11
N LEU A 485 -31.32 -38.64 -4.30
CA LEU A 485 -31.22 -39.38 -5.55
C LEU A 485 -29.83 -40.03 -5.63
N VAL A 486 -29.80 -41.36 -5.64
CA VAL A 486 -28.59 -42.16 -5.81
C VAL A 486 -27.88 -41.72 -7.09
N THR A 487 -26.59 -41.39 -6.94
CA THR A 487 -25.73 -40.81 -7.96
C THR A 487 -25.68 -41.63 -9.24
N ALA A 488 -26.24 -41.07 -10.32
CA ALA A 488 -25.80 -41.30 -11.68
C ALA A 488 -25.15 -40.00 -12.22
N GLN A 489 -23.90 -40.19 -12.64
CA GLN A 489 -22.89 -39.26 -13.17
C GLN A 489 -23.38 -37.95 -13.81
N THR A 490 -22.87 -36.81 -13.32
CA THR A 490 -22.28 -35.76 -14.18
C THR A 490 -21.07 -35.18 -13.47
N ASN A 491 -19.90 -35.41 -14.06
CA ASN A 491 -18.58 -34.93 -13.63
C ASN A 491 -18.51 -33.39 -13.54
N SER A 492 -18.18 -32.87 -12.36
CA SER A 492 -17.40 -31.63 -12.21
C SER A 492 -16.61 -31.68 -10.90
N TYR A 493 -15.30 -31.49 -11.02
CA TYR A 493 -14.30 -31.55 -9.96
C TYR A 493 -14.58 -30.55 -8.82
N SER A 494 -14.90 -31.07 -7.64
CA SER A 494 -14.56 -30.43 -6.36
C SER A 494 -13.79 -31.44 -5.51
N LYS A 495 -12.49 -31.20 -5.34
CA LYS A 495 -11.64 -31.93 -4.39
C LYS A 495 -12.15 -31.67 -2.96
N GLY A 496 -13.06 -32.50 -2.50
CA GLY A 496 -13.17 -32.86 -1.09
C GLY A 496 -12.41 -34.16 -0.90
N ILE A 497 -11.17 -34.09 -0.39
CA ILE A 497 -10.47 -35.30 0.06
C ILE A 497 -10.94 -35.54 1.50
N ILE A 498 -12.00 -36.35 1.64
CA ILE A 498 -12.15 -37.15 2.86
C ILE A 498 -11.39 -38.45 2.62
N HIS A 499 -10.43 -38.69 3.52
CA HIS A 499 -9.52 -39.82 3.53
C HIS A 499 -10.19 -41.18 3.35
N CYS A 500 -9.68 -41.97 2.41
CA CYS A 500 -9.60 -43.42 2.54
C CYS A 500 -8.17 -43.86 2.25
N ARG A 501 -7.39 -44.02 3.32
CA ARG A 501 -6.14 -44.78 3.34
C ARG A 501 -6.40 -46.18 2.80
N ARG A 502 -5.87 -46.48 1.61
CA ARG A 502 -5.22 -47.76 1.35
C ARG A 502 -3.82 -47.44 0.82
N ASN A 503 -2.81 -47.63 1.66
CA ASN A 503 -1.42 -47.69 1.22
C ASN A 503 -1.33 -48.84 0.20
N ASN A 504 -1.38 -48.53 -1.09
CA ASN A 504 -1.08 -49.53 -2.11
C ASN A 504 0.38 -49.35 -2.50
N SER A 505 1.27 -50.22 -1.98
CA SER A 505 2.72 -50.25 -2.24
C SER A 505 3.01 -50.10 -3.74
N ALA A 506 2.21 -50.78 -4.57
CA ALA A 506 2.29 -50.78 -6.02
C ALA A 506 2.07 -49.40 -6.68
N SER A 507 1.26 -48.51 -6.08
CA SER A 507 1.07 -47.15 -6.59
C SER A 507 2.28 -46.26 -6.33
N ASN A 508 2.95 -46.44 -5.19
CA ASN A 508 4.19 -45.74 -4.88
C ASN A 508 5.36 -46.31 -5.68
N GLU A 509 5.42 -47.62 -5.90
CA GLU A 509 6.44 -48.26 -6.75
C GLU A 509 6.34 -47.77 -8.20
N PHE A 510 5.12 -47.69 -8.74
CA PHE A 510 4.92 -47.15 -10.09
C PHE A 510 5.28 -45.67 -10.18
N TYR A 511 4.91 -44.86 -9.18
CA TYR A 511 5.28 -43.44 -9.12
C TYR A 511 6.81 -43.24 -9.08
N THR A 512 7.50 -44.03 -8.25
CA THR A 512 8.95 -44.04 -8.14
C THR A 512 9.59 -44.47 -9.45
N TRP A 513 9.10 -45.52 -10.10
CA TRP A 513 9.61 -45.96 -11.41
C TRP A 513 9.43 -44.89 -12.50
N LEU A 514 8.27 -44.22 -12.56
CA LEU A 514 8.03 -43.15 -13.52
C LEU A 514 8.97 -41.96 -13.34
N THR A 515 9.27 -41.59 -12.10
CA THR A 515 10.11 -40.41 -11.80
C THR A 515 11.60 -40.72 -11.84
N GLN A 516 12.02 -41.87 -11.30
CA GLN A 516 13.44 -42.22 -11.14
C GLN A 516 13.99 -43.04 -12.30
N VAL A 517 13.20 -43.94 -12.91
CA VAL A 517 13.66 -44.81 -14.01
C VAL A 517 13.30 -44.23 -15.38
N GLN A 518 12.08 -43.72 -15.54
CA GLN A 518 11.64 -43.09 -16.80
C GLN A 518 11.94 -41.58 -16.89
N GLY A 519 12.46 -40.97 -15.80
CA GLY A 519 12.83 -39.55 -15.78
C GLY A 519 11.68 -38.57 -15.98
N MET A 520 10.43 -38.96 -15.69
CA MET A 520 9.27 -38.07 -15.88
C MET A 520 9.15 -37.03 -14.77
N ALA A 521 8.68 -35.84 -15.15
CA ALA A 521 8.33 -34.79 -14.20
C ALA A 521 7.32 -35.30 -13.15
N THR A 522 7.49 -34.88 -11.89
CA THR A 522 6.68 -35.34 -10.75
C THR A 522 5.18 -35.09 -10.94
N THR A 523 4.82 -33.99 -11.59
CA THR A 523 3.44 -33.64 -11.96
C THR A 523 2.85 -34.62 -12.98
N THR A 524 3.62 -35.00 -14.00
CA THR A 524 3.24 -36.01 -15.00
C THR A 524 3.15 -37.41 -14.39
N ALA A 525 4.07 -37.78 -13.50
CA ALA A 525 4.05 -39.07 -12.82
C ALA A 525 2.83 -39.20 -11.89
N ARG A 526 2.51 -38.18 -11.08
CA ARG A 526 1.27 -38.13 -10.26
C ARG A 526 0.03 -38.20 -11.14
N SER A 527 0.07 -37.55 -12.30
CA SER A 527 -0.99 -37.59 -13.30
C SER A 527 -1.19 -39.01 -13.84
N TYR A 528 -0.14 -39.79 -14.08
CA TYR A 528 -0.29 -41.18 -14.53
C TYR A 528 -0.74 -42.12 -13.42
N CYS A 529 -0.29 -41.98 -12.18
CA CYS A 529 -0.80 -42.78 -11.06
C CYS A 529 -2.29 -42.52 -10.81
N SER A 530 -2.70 -41.25 -10.83
CA SER A 530 -4.12 -40.90 -10.73
C SER A 530 -4.94 -41.42 -11.92
N ALA A 531 -4.34 -41.51 -13.11
CA ALA A 531 -5.02 -42.06 -14.28
C ALA A 531 -5.33 -43.55 -14.11
N ILE A 532 -4.42 -44.35 -13.53
CA ILE A 532 -4.65 -45.77 -13.24
C ILE A 532 -5.76 -45.94 -12.18
N ASN A 533 -5.75 -45.13 -11.11
CA ASN A 533 -6.83 -45.16 -10.11
C ASN A 533 -8.20 -44.84 -10.71
N ASN A 534 -8.24 -43.94 -11.69
CA ASN A 534 -9.48 -43.61 -12.40
C ASN A 534 -9.92 -44.75 -13.33
N CYS A 535 -9.00 -45.47 -13.99
CA CYS A 535 -9.33 -46.66 -14.77
C CYS A 535 -10.01 -47.74 -13.90
N GLU A 536 -9.46 -48.00 -12.70
CA GLU A 536 -10.05 -48.96 -11.76
C GLU A 536 -11.41 -48.50 -11.23
N SER A 537 -11.56 -47.20 -10.95
CA SER A 537 -12.81 -46.64 -10.47
C SER A 537 -13.90 -46.73 -11.53
N PHE A 538 -13.57 -46.43 -12.79
CA PHE A 538 -14.46 -46.58 -13.93
C PHE A 538 -14.89 -48.03 -14.14
N SER A 539 -13.96 -48.98 -14.06
CA SER A 539 -14.29 -50.40 -14.16
C SER A 539 -15.32 -50.84 -13.11
N LYS A 540 -15.14 -50.41 -11.85
CA LYS A 540 -16.06 -50.73 -10.74
C LYS A 540 -17.43 -50.09 -10.93
N GLU A 541 -17.46 -48.83 -11.35
CA GLU A 541 -18.71 -48.10 -11.55
C GLU A 541 -19.54 -48.64 -12.71
N HIS A 542 -18.87 -49.14 -13.77
CA HIS A 542 -19.52 -49.68 -14.97
C HIS A 542 -19.62 -51.22 -14.97
N ASN A 543 -19.38 -51.89 -13.84
CA ASN A 543 -19.38 -53.35 -13.69
C ASN A 543 -18.59 -54.09 -14.79
N LEU A 544 -17.48 -53.51 -15.21
CA LEU A 544 -16.54 -54.15 -16.14
C LEU A 544 -15.64 -55.05 -15.30
N ASP A 545 -15.76 -56.37 -15.45
CA ASP A 545 -15.03 -57.39 -14.71
C ASP A 545 -13.54 -57.46 -15.14
N VAL A 546 -12.78 -56.38 -14.88
CA VAL A 546 -11.39 -56.23 -15.33
C VAL A 546 -10.35 -56.28 -14.21
N GLY A 547 -10.74 -56.68 -12.98
CA GLY A 547 -9.81 -56.83 -11.86
C GLY A 547 -9.15 -55.51 -11.38
N GLN A 548 -8.22 -55.60 -10.43
CA GLN A 548 -7.43 -54.44 -9.95
C GLN A 548 -6.16 -54.29 -10.80
N PHE A 549 -5.86 -53.07 -11.24
CA PHE A 549 -4.58 -52.73 -11.86
C PHE A 549 -3.46 -52.79 -10.81
N TYR A 550 -3.60 -52.03 -9.73
CA TYR A 550 -2.67 -52.04 -8.60
C TYR A 550 -2.86 -53.28 -7.72
N GLY A 551 -1.99 -54.28 -7.93
CA GLY A 551 -2.02 -55.57 -7.24
C GLY A 551 -2.00 -56.77 -8.20
N ALA A 552 -2.17 -56.54 -9.51
CA ALA A 552 -1.97 -57.57 -10.52
C ALA A 552 -0.47 -57.89 -10.67
N ASN A 553 -0.10 -59.12 -10.35
CA ASN A 553 1.29 -59.59 -10.50
C ASN A 553 1.62 -60.08 -11.91
N ASP A 554 0.62 -60.24 -12.77
CA ASP A 554 0.75 -60.69 -14.16
C ASP A 554 0.38 -59.55 -15.12
N PHE A 555 1.32 -59.16 -15.98
CA PHE A 555 1.10 -58.11 -16.98
C PHE A 555 0.02 -58.48 -18.00
N ARG A 556 -0.26 -59.78 -18.22
CA ARG A 556 -1.30 -60.25 -19.14
C ARG A 556 -2.69 -59.85 -18.66
N VAL A 557 -2.93 -59.96 -17.35
CA VAL A 557 -4.19 -59.55 -16.71
C VAL A 557 -4.43 -58.05 -16.87
N VAL A 558 -3.38 -57.24 -16.66
CA VAL A 558 -3.46 -55.78 -16.82
C VAL A 558 -3.64 -55.38 -18.28
N LYS A 559 -3.03 -56.12 -19.21
CA LYS A 559 -3.18 -55.89 -20.64
C LYS A 559 -4.60 -56.23 -21.11
N GLU A 560 -5.15 -57.38 -20.72
CA GLU A 560 -6.53 -57.77 -21.00
C GLU A 560 -7.53 -56.77 -20.39
N ALA A 561 -7.30 -56.34 -19.15
CA ALA A 561 -8.08 -55.29 -18.49
C ALA A 561 -8.06 -53.96 -19.28
N SER A 562 -6.88 -53.59 -19.79
CA SER A 562 -6.72 -52.40 -20.63
C SER A 562 -7.46 -52.53 -21.96
N GLU A 563 -7.44 -53.72 -22.58
CA GLU A 563 -8.14 -54.00 -23.85
C GLU A 563 -9.66 -53.98 -23.68
N VAL A 564 -10.19 -54.54 -22.59
CA VAL A 564 -11.62 -54.51 -22.26
C VAL A 564 -12.09 -53.08 -21.99
N LEU A 565 -11.31 -52.29 -21.23
CA LEU A 565 -11.59 -50.87 -21.03
C LEU A 565 -11.58 -50.10 -22.36
N MET A 566 -10.58 -50.29 -23.20
CA MET A 566 -10.48 -49.60 -24.50
C MET A 566 -11.53 -50.08 -25.53
N SER A 567 -12.17 -51.23 -25.30
CA SER A 567 -13.28 -51.73 -26.13
C SER A 567 -14.64 -51.15 -25.71
N ASN A 568 -14.75 -50.60 -24.51
CA ASN A 568 -15.95 -49.93 -24.02
C ASN A 568 -16.08 -48.53 -24.66
N ALA A 569 -17.24 -48.24 -25.28
CA ALA A 569 -17.48 -46.96 -25.95
C ALA A 569 -17.42 -45.76 -24.97
N ALA A 570 -18.06 -45.87 -23.81
CA ALA A 570 -18.06 -44.82 -22.79
C ALA A 570 -16.65 -44.55 -22.22
N PHE A 571 -15.82 -45.59 -22.09
CA PHE A 571 -14.44 -45.40 -21.64
C PHE A 571 -13.56 -44.75 -22.70
N ARG A 572 -13.80 -45.03 -24.00
CA ARG A 572 -13.08 -44.34 -25.10
C ARG A 572 -13.38 -42.85 -25.08
N ASP A 573 -14.65 -42.47 -24.91
CA ASP A 573 -15.03 -41.06 -24.78
C ASP A 573 -14.40 -40.42 -23.54
N TYR A 574 -14.37 -41.14 -22.40
CA TYR A 574 -13.70 -40.69 -21.17
C TYR A 574 -12.19 -40.49 -21.36
N ASN A 575 -11.54 -41.38 -22.09
CA ASN A 575 -10.13 -41.28 -22.44
C ASN A 575 -9.85 -40.14 -23.43
N ASP A 576 -10.73 -39.88 -24.39
CA ASP A 576 -10.60 -38.80 -25.36
C ASP A 576 -10.78 -37.43 -24.69
N GLN A 577 -11.75 -37.28 -23.79
CA GLN A 577 -11.91 -36.09 -22.94
C GLN A 577 -10.65 -35.79 -22.11
N GLN A 578 -9.93 -36.83 -21.69
CA GLN A 578 -8.67 -36.72 -20.95
C GLN A 578 -7.43 -36.72 -21.86
N ARG A 579 -7.59 -36.40 -23.15
CA ARG A 579 -6.50 -36.30 -24.15
C ARG A 579 -5.63 -37.56 -24.22
N ASN A 580 -6.24 -38.74 -24.20
CA ASN A 580 -5.57 -40.05 -24.25
C ASN A 580 -4.67 -40.37 -23.04
N ARG A 581 -4.84 -39.66 -21.91
CA ARG A 581 -4.05 -39.84 -20.69
C ARG A 581 -4.21 -41.25 -20.09
N PHE A 582 -5.41 -41.83 -20.09
CA PHE A 582 -5.63 -43.17 -19.53
C PHE A 582 -4.91 -44.23 -20.35
N ARG A 583 -5.02 -44.16 -21.68
CA ARG A 583 -4.29 -45.04 -22.60
C ARG A 583 -2.77 -44.96 -22.41
N ALA A 584 -2.23 -43.75 -22.28
CA ALA A 584 -0.80 -43.55 -22.05
C ALA A 584 -0.35 -44.12 -20.69
N ALA A 585 -1.13 -43.88 -19.63
CA ALA A 585 -0.85 -44.39 -18.29
C ALA A 585 -0.92 -45.92 -18.24
N MET A 586 -1.95 -46.54 -18.82
CA MET A 586 -2.09 -48.01 -18.87
C MET A 586 -0.94 -48.66 -19.64
N LYS A 587 -0.53 -48.08 -20.77
CA LYS A 587 0.64 -48.56 -21.52
C LYS A 587 1.91 -48.52 -20.65
N LYS A 588 2.14 -47.41 -19.94
CA LYS A 588 3.29 -47.27 -19.04
C LYS A 588 3.22 -48.21 -17.84
N TYR A 589 2.03 -48.51 -17.35
CA TYR A 589 1.83 -49.45 -16.25
C TYR A 589 2.06 -50.91 -16.69
N VAL A 590 1.64 -51.27 -17.90
CA VAL A 590 1.99 -52.57 -18.51
C VAL A 590 3.50 -52.66 -18.70
N GLU A 591 4.16 -51.61 -19.23
CA GLU A 591 5.64 -51.56 -19.32
C GLU A 591 6.30 -51.80 -17.96
N PHE A 592 5.81 -51.13 -16.90
CA PHE A 592 6.29 -51.28 -15.52
C PHE A 592 6.16 -52.71 -14.97
N ILE A 593 5.04 -53.41 -15.22
CA ILE A 593 4.84 -54.79 -14.74
C ILE A 593 5.56 -55.82 -15.63
N SER A 594 5.72 -55.52 -16.92
CA SER A 594 6.38 -56.40 -17.89
C SER A 594 7.90 -56.34 -17.89
N GLY A 595 8.49 -55.30 -17.29
CA GLY A 595 9.94 -55.22 -17.07
C GLY A 595 10.38 -56.16 -15.96
N ASP A 596 11.60 -56.72 -16.08
CA ASP A 596 12.20 -57.56 -15.02
C ASP A 596 12.14 -56.83 -13.67
N LYS A 597 11.32 -57.36 -12.76
CA LYS A 597 11.16 -56.84 -11.39
C LYS A 597 12.44 -56.96 -10.55
N ASP A 598 13.50 -57.55 -11.10
CA ASP A 598 14.84 -57.62 -10.52
C ASP A 598 15.57 -56.27 -10.47
N THR A 599 15.00 -55.18 -11.00
CA THR A 599 15.59 -53.83 -10.85
C THR A 599 14.95 -52.99 -9.74
N ILE A 600 13.95 -53.49 -8.99
CA ILE A 600 13.17 -52.68 -8.02
C ILE A 600 13.33 -53.13 -6.55
N CYS A 601 14.05 -54.22 -6.28
CA CYS A 601 14.30 -54.68 -4.90
C CYS A 601 15.78 -55.00 -4.62
N THR A 602 16.63 -53.97 -4.62
CA THR A 602 17.89 -53.95 -3.83
C THR A 602 18.09 -52.55 -3.23
N ALA A 603 17.14 -52.10 -2.42
CA ALA A 603 17.38 -51.06 -1.41
C ALA A 603 17.81 -51.70 -0.09
N LYS A 604 18.85 -52.55 -0.15
CA LYS A 604 19.76 -52.90 0.93
C LYS A 604 21.10 -53.12 0.24
N ASP A 605 22.08 -52.33 0.66
CA ASP A 605 23.40 -52.13 0.03
C ASP A 605 23.40 -51.16 -1.17
N GLU A 606 22.81 -49.97 -1.01
CA GLU A 606 23.55 -48.81 -1.57
C GLU A 606 24.86 -48.76 -0.76
N PRO A 607 26.04 -48.74 -1.41
CA PRO A 607 27.28 -48.55 -0.67
C PRO A 607 27.07 -47.32 0.22
N GLN A 608 27.45 -47.43 1.49
CA GLN A 608 27.52 -46.28 2.38
C GLN A 608 28.62 -45.37 1.82
N VAL A 609 28.26 -44.61 0.78
CA VAL A 609 29.15 -43.68 0.13
C VAL A 609 29.39 -42.61 1.17
N ASP A 610 30.64 -42.52 1.59
CA ASP A 610 31.07 -41.48 2.50
C ASP A 610 30.87 -40.12 1.80
N LEU A 611 29.83 -39.41 2.22
CA LEU A 611 29.47 -38.09 1.68
C LEU A 611 30.18 -36.95 2.42
N THR A 612 31.02 -37.25 3.40
CA THR A 612 31.73 -36.25 4.22
C THR A 612 32.55 -35.30 3.34
N GLN A 613 33.19 -35.81 2.28
CA GLN A 613 33.95 -34.99 1.33
C GLN A 613 33.06 -34.02 0.53
N TYR A 614 31.83 -34.43 0.19
CA TYR A 614 30.87 -33.55 -0.48
C TYR A 614 30.41 -32.45 0.49
N GLU A 615 30.11 -32.81 1.73
CA GLU A 615 29.69 -31.90 2.79
C GLU A 615 30.77 -30.86 3.10
N GLU A 616 32.01 -31.28 3.34
CA GLU A 616 33.16 -30.40 3.59
C GLU A 616 33.38 -29.41 2.45
N LEU A 617 33.32 -29.87 1.20
CA LEU A 617 33.55 -29.00 0.04
C LEU A 617 32.40 -28.01 -0.16
N LEU A 618 31.15 -28.44 0.05
CA LEU A 618 29.98 -27.56 0.04
C LEU A 618 30.06 -26.50 1.15
N PHE A 619 30.45 -26.90 2.35
CA PHE A 619 30.60 -26.01 3.50
C PHE A 619 31.72 -24.98 3.30
N GLU A 620 32.84 -25.35 2.68
CA GLU A 620 33.96 -24.43 2.47
C GLU A 620 33.76 -23.49 1.27
N LYS A 621 33.22 -23.99 0.15
CA LYS A 621 33.20 -23.26 -1.12
C LYS A 621 31.83 -22.70 -1.49
N TYR A 622 30.75 -23.23 -0.94
CA TYR A 622 29.37 -22.94 -1.35
C TYR A 622 28.45 -22.52 -0.19
N GLN A 623 28.98 -21.81 0.80
CA GLN A 623 28.22 -21.26 1.95
C GLN A 623 27.04 -20.36 1.57
N LYS A 624 27.00 -19.83 0.33
CA LYS A 624 25.92 -18.97 -0.18
C LYS A 624 24.86 -19.75 -0.97
N GLY A 625 24.94 -21.07 -0.95
CA GLY A 625 24.11 -21.97 -1.73
C GLY A 625 24.80 -22.43 -3.02
N PHE A 626 24.40 -23.62 -3.46
CA PHE A 626 24.88 -24.28 -4.67
C PHE A 626 23.73 -24.39 -5.68
N ARG A 627 23.94 -23.98 -6.93
CA ARG A 627 22.93 -24.10 -8.00
C ARG A 627 22.96 -25.50 -8.60
N ILE A 628 22.12 -26.38 -8.06
CA ILE A 628 22.12 -27.82 -8.36
C ILE A 628 21.91 -28.17 -9.84
N GLU A 629 21.20 -27.33 -10.59
CA GLU A 629 20.94 -27.56 -12.02
C GLU A 629 22.02 -26.97 -12.96
N SER A 630 22.97 -26.19 -12.44
CA SER A 630 23.97 -25.47 -13.23
C SER A 630 25.15 -26.37 -13.63
N SER A 631 25.30 -26.62 -14.94
CA SER A 631 26.46 -27.35 -15.48
C SER A 631 27.79 -26.63 -15.21
N LEU A 632 27.77 -25.29 -15.13
CA LEU A 632 28.96 -24.51 -14.79
C LEU A 632 29.38 -24.71 -13.33
N GLU A 633 28.43 -24.80 -12.39
CA GLU A 633 28.75 -25.06 -10.99
C GLU A 633 29.19 -26.49 -10.75
N MET A 634 28.61 -27.47 -11.46
CA MET A 634 29.10 -28.86 -11.45
C MET A 634 30.56 -28.93 -11.88
N ARG A 635 30.93 -28.24 -12.96
CA ARG A 635 32.32 -28.18 -13.42
C ARG A 635 33.24 -27.51 -12.40
N ARG A 636 32.80 -26.42 -11.77
CA ARG A 636 33.55 -25.75 -10.69
C ARG A 636 33.72 -26.65 -9.46
N PHE A 637 32.69 -27.38 -9.08
CA PHE A 637 32.71 -28.34 -7.98
C PHE A 637 33.77 -29.42 -8.22
N ARG A 638 33.81 -30.02 -9.41
CA ARG A 638 34.85 -31.00 -9.79
C ARG A 638 36.25 -30.41 -9.73
N ASN A 639 36.44 -29.18 -10.24
CA ASN A 639 37.73 -28.51 -10.16
C ASN A 639 38.18 -28.28 -8.71
N PHE A 640 37.27 -27.84 -7.83
CA PHE A 640 37.59 -27.66 -6.41
C PHE A 640 37.85 -28.99 -5.70
N TRP A 641 37.15 -30.05 -6.09
CA TRP A 641 37.38 -31.40 -5.60
C TRP A 641 38.78 -31.88 -5.95
N GLU A 642 39.18 -31.77 -7.22
CA GLU A 642 40.51 -32.17 -7.69
C GLU A 642 41.63 -31.37 -7.02
N ILE A 643 41.42 -30.06 -6.82
CA ILE A 643 42.37 -29.21 -6.08
C ILE A 643 42.50 -29.64 -4.62
N LYS A 644 41.39 -29.97 -3.94
CA LYS A 644 41.38 -30.27 -2.51
C LYS A 644 41.87 -31.69 -2.21
N TYR A 645 41.42 -32.68 -2.97
CA TYR A 645 41.66 -34.09 -2.70
C TYR A 645 42.71 -34.72 -3.63
N SER A 646 43.29 -33.95 -4.56
CA SER A 646 44.32 -34.41 -5.52
C SER A 646 43.90 -35.63 -6.35
N ALA A 647 42.59 -35.81 -6.55
CA ALA A 647 42.00 -36.89 -7.34
C ALA A 647 40.79 -36.37 -8.13
N PRO A 648 40.60 -36.80 -9.39
CA PRO A 648 39.44 -36.40 -10.17
C PRO A 648 38.16 -37.05 -9.64
N LEU A 649 37.07 -36.28 -9.62
CA LEU A 649 35.74 -36.81 -9.32
C LEU A 649 35.17 -37.45 -10.60
N GLU A 650 35.06 -38.78 -10.63
CA GLU A 650 34.68 -39.56 -11.84
C GLU A 650 33.16 -39.79 -11.97
N GLU A 651 32.39 -39.52 -10.91
CA GLU A 651 30.93 -39.73 -10.90
C GLU A 651 30.23 -38.88 -11.95
N THR A 652 29.07 -39.33 -12.46
CA THR A 652 28.28 -38.53 -13.41
C THR A 652 27.64 -37.30 -12.74
N ASP A 653 27.28 -36.28 -13.53
CA ASP A 653 26.59 -35.09 -13.01
C ASP A 653 25.25 -35.47 -12.35
N GLU A 654 24.53 -36.47 -12.87
CA GLU A 654 23.31 -37.00 -12.26
C GLU A 654 23.57 -37.62 -10.87
N THR A 655 24.65 -38.39 -10.73
CA THR A 655 25.04 -39.01 -9.45
C THR A 655 25.44 -37.94 -8.43
N MET A 656 26.23 -36.95 -8.83
CA MET A 656 26.60 -35.84 -7.95
C MET A 656 25.36 -35.07 -7.46
N ARG A 657 24.41 -34.78 -8.36
CA ARG A 657 23.15 -34.12 -7.98
C ARG A 657 22.38 -34.92 -6.96
N LYS A 658 22.32 -36.26 -7.12
CA LYS A 658 21.66 -37.16 -6.18
C LYS A 658 22.32 -37.08 -4.79
N TYR A 659 23.65 -37.08 -4.72
CA TYR A 659 24.39 -36.99 -3.45
C TYR A 659 24.23 -35.64 -2.77
N ILE A 660 24.40 -34.54 -3.52
CA ILE A 660 24.25 -33.19 -2.98
C ILE A 660 22.82 -32.99 -2.43
N ARG A 661 21.77 -33.41 -3.15
CA ARG A 661 20.38 -33.31 -2.69
C ARG A 661 20.07 -34.09 -1.41
N ARG A 662 20.86 -35.12 -1.06
CA ARG A 662 20.70 -35.87 0.19
C ARG A 662 21.21 -35.10 1.42
N LEU A 663 22.19 -34.23 1.22
CA LEU A 663 22.85 -33.47 2.29
C LEU A 663 22.24 -32.08 2.47
N THR A 664 21.44 -31.61 1.50
CA THR A 664 21.10 -30.20 1.38
C THR A 664 19.60 -29.95 1.31
N ILE A 665 19.20 -28.79 1.81
CA ILE A 665 17.85 -28.24 1.73
C ILE A 665 17.72 -27.50 0.41
N GLN A 666 16.78 -27.92 -0.44
CA GLN A 666 16.51 -27.26 -1.72
C GLN A 666 15.49 -26.13 -1.55
N HIS A 667 15.88 -24.91 -1.94
CA HIS A 667 14.98 -23.78 -2.07
C HIS A 667 15.13 -23.15 -3.46
N LYS A 668 14.08 -23.31 -4.28
CA LYS A 668 14.10 -22.94 -5.71
C LYS A 668 15.25 -23.66 -6.45
N ASP A 669 16.12 -22.91 -7.13
CA ASP A 669 17.25 -23.44 -7.91
C ASP A 669 18.50 -23.71 -7.07
N PHE A 670 18.50 -23.28 -5.80
CA PHE A 670 19.63 -23.41 -4.89
C PHE A 670 19.41 -24.53 -3.89
N VAL A 671 20.52 -25.13 -3.49
CA VAL A 671 20.58 -26.06 -2.36
C VAL A 671 21.57 -25.56 -1.32
N TYR A 672 21.25 -25.78 -0.06
CA TYR A 672 22.01 -25.26 1.08
C TYR A 672 22.25 -26.37 2.10
N LEU A 673 23.43 -26.42 2.72
CA LEU A 673 23.62 -27.28 3.89
C LEU A 673 22.79 -26.72 5.06
N PRO A 674 22.08 -27.56 5.85
CA PRO A 674 21.30 -27.13 7.00
C PRO A 674 22.10 -26.23 7.96
N GLU A 675 23.34 -26.63 8.26
CA GLU A 675 24.29 -25.97 9.17
C GLU A 675 24.79 -24.64 8.60
N ALA A 676 24.80 -24.51 7.27
CA ALA A 676 25.09 -23.26 6.59
C ALA A 676 23.88 -22.33 6.53
N MET A 677 22.65 -22.85 6.69
CA MET A 677 21.43 -22.05 6.69
C MET A 677 21.18 -21.35 8.01
N VAL A 678 21.26 -22.11 9.11
CA VAL A 678 20.97 -21.67 10.48
C VAL A 678 21.99 -22.36 11.40
N ASP A 679 22.64 -21.59 12.28
CA ASP A 679 23.56 -22.18 13.26
C ASP A 679 22.81 -22.95 14.37
N ALA A 680 23.52 -23.83 15.05
CA ALA A 680 22.94 -24.74 16.05
C ALA A 680 22.25 -24.00 17.21
N GLU A 681 22.80 -22.86 17.64
CA GLU A 681 22.25 -22.03 18.73
C GLU A 681 20.89 -21.43 18.33
N THR A 682 20.84 -20.80 17.16
CA THR A 682 19.61 -20.23 16.61
C THR A 682 18.57 -21.30 16.33
N GLN A 683 18.98 -22.46 15.82
CA GLN A 683 18.08 -23.59 15.60
C GLN A 683 17.43 -24.06 16.91
N GLN A 684 18.21 -24.21 17.98
CA GLN A 684 17.69 -24.60 19.29
C GLN A 684 16.71 -23.56 19.84
N ARG A 685 17.05 -22.27 19.75
CA ARG A 685 16.17 -21.16 20.18
C ARG A 685 14.86 -21.14 19.39
N LEU A 686 14.93 -21.34 18.07
CA LEU A 686 13.78 -21.36 17.16
C LEU A 686 12.81 -22.48 17.51
N LEU A 687 13.31 -23.70 17.70
CA LEU A 687 12.47 -24.85 18.04
C LEU A 687 11.86 -24.71 19.44
N ALA A 688 12.63 -24.25 20.43
CA ALA A 688 12.13 -23.99 21.78
C ALA A 688 11.02 -22.92 21.80
N TYR A 689 11.13 -21.88 20.97
CA TYR A 689 10.10 -20.85 20.85
C TYR A 689 8.79 -21.42 20.27
N ILE A 690 8.88 -22.27 19.23
CA ILE A 690 7.72 -22.93 18.62
C ILE A 690 7.02 -23.81 19.65
N GLU A 691 7.77 -24.62 20.40
CA GLU A 691 7.24 -25.49 21.45
C GLU A 691 6.59 -24.68 22.59
N HIS A 692 7.21 -23.57 23.00
CA HIS A 692 6.65 -22.66 23.99
C HIS A 692 5.31 -22.05 23.55
N CYS A 693 5.21 -21.65 22.27
CA CYS A 693 3.96 -21.11 21.73
C CYS A 693 2.82 -22.14 21.79
N PHE A 694 3.07 -23.37 21.36
CA PHE A 694 2.05 -24.42 21.38
C PHE A 694 1.69 -24.90 22.79
N SER A 695 2.66 -24.99 23.71
CA SER A 695 2.39 -25.36 25.10
C SER A 695 1.57 -24.31 25.86
N ASN A 696 1.63 -23.04 25.44
CA ASN A 696 0.76 -21.97 25.95
C ASN A 696 -0.65 -21.95 25.33
N GLY A 697 -1.03 -22.98 24.56
CA GLY A 697 -2.37 -23.11 23.99
C GLY A 697 -2.60 -22.36 22.68
N LYS A 698 -1.55 -21.87 22.01
CA LYS A 698 -1.69 -21.30 20.66
C LYS A 698 -1.92 -22.44 19.66
N ASN A 699 -2.84 -22.25 18.71
CA ASN A 699 -3.19 -23.27 17.72
C ASN A 699 -2.38 -23.16 16.42
N ALA A 700 -1.93 -21.96 16.07
CA ALA A 700 -1.15 -21.68 14.88
C ALA A 700 -0.03 -20.65 15.11
N ILE A 701 1.04 -20.76 14.32
CA ILE A 701 2.15 -19.80 14.28
C ILE A 701 2.46 -19.48 12.82
N TYR A 702 2.32 -18.22 12.41
CA TYR A 702 2.54 -17.84 11.00
C TYR A 702 4.03 -17.64 10.69
N TYR A 703 4.47 -18.08 9.51
CA TYR A 703 5.88 -17.97 9.13
C TYR A 703 6.38 -16.52 9.07
N ASP A 704 5.54 -15.58 8.63
CA ASP A 704 5.91 -14.17 8.57
C ASP A 704 6.15 -13.60 9.97
N ALA A 705 5.31 -13.99 10.94
CA ALA A 705 5.45 -13.57 12.33
C ALA A 705 6.69 -14.19 12.97
N LEU A 706 6.88 -15.51 12.76
CA LEU A 706 8.05 -16.23 13.27
C LEU A 706 9.36 -15.72 12.65
N TYR A 707 9.38 -15.44 11.34
CA TYR A 707 10.54 -14.86 10.68
C TYR A 707 10.88 -13.47 11.26
N LYS A 708 9.85 -12.67 11.55
CA LYS A 708 10.04 -11.33 12.11
C LYS A 708 10.61 -11.38 13.52
N GLU A 709 10.18 -12.33 14.34
CA GLU A 709 10.69 -12.56 15.70
C GLU A 709 12.18 -12.92 15.74
N PHE A 710 12.69 -13.59 14.69
CA PHE A 710 14.08 -14.03 14.57
C PHE A 710 14.88 -13.23 13.52
N GLU A 711 14.37 -12.07 13.11
CA GLU A 711 14.94 -11.29 11.99
C GLU A 711 16.41 -10.89 12.24
N ILE A 712 16.77 -10.58 13.48
CA ILE A 712 18.12 -10.14 13.85
C ILE A 712 19.12 -11.30 13.73
N GLU A 713 18.75 -12.49 14.19
CA GLU A 713 19.55 -13.71 14.07
C GLU A 713 19.69 -14.10 12.60
N PHE A 714 18.59 -14.04 11.85
CA PHE A 714 18.58 -14.37 10.44
C PHE A 714 19.40 -13.41 9.56
N GLN A 715 19.58 -12.14 9.96
CA GLN A 715 20.44 -11.18 9.24
C GLN A 715 21.89 -11.67 9.07
N ARG A 716 22.39 -12.48 10.02
CA ARG A 716 23.75 -13.05 9.97
C ARG A 716 23.81 -14.41 9.28
N GLN A 717 22.65 -15.00 8.99
CA GLN A 717 22.49 -16.35 8.48
C GLN A 717 22.04 -16.33 7.00
N ARG A 718 21.46 -17.44 6.50
CA ARG A 718 21.02 -17.54 5.09
C ARG A 718 19.53 -17.50 4.90
N VAL A 719 18.74 -17.56 5.98
CA VAL A 719 17.28 -17.46 5.93
C VAL A 719 16.87 -16.01 5.69
N ASN A 720 16.45 -15.66 4.48
CA ASN A 720 16.19 -14.26 4.09
C ASN A 720 14.69 -13.90 4.00
N ASN A 721 13.80 -14.88 4.17
CA ASN A 721 12.35 -14.67 4.14
C ASN A 721 11.62 -15.85 4.79
N ALA A 722 10.33 -15.63 5.07
CA ALA A 722 9.43 -16.60 5.68
C ALA A 722 9.28 -17.92 4.86
N ASP A 723 9.39 -17.86 3.53
CA ASP A 723 9.28 -19.06 2.67
C ASP A 723 10.53 -19.95 2.77
N MET A 724 11.70 -19.35 2.91
CA MET A 724 12.94 -20.07 3.17
C MET A 724 12.97 -20.63 4.59
N LEU A 725 12.45 -19.89 5.57
CA LEU A 725 12.27 -20.39 6.94
C LEU A 725 11.35 -21.60 6.97
N LYS A 726 10.22 -21.54 6.24
CA LYS A 726 9.34 -22.69 6.06
C LYS A 726 10.06 -23.89 5.45
N THR A 727 10.86 -23.68 4.41
CA THR A 727 11.62 -24.75 3.76
C THR A 727 12.59 -25.41 4.73
N TYR A 728 13.26 -24.60 5.56
CA TYR A 728 14.16 -25.08 6.62
C TYR A 728 13.41 -25.87 7.69
N LEU A 729 12.28 -25.34 8.19
CA LEU A 729 11.44 -26.01 9.17
C LEU A 729 10.82 -27.30 8.64
N ASP A 730 10.53 -27.41 7.34
CA ASP A 730 10.05 -28.65 6.70
C ASP A 730 11.11 -29.75 6.70
N TYR A 731 12.38 -29.37 6.55
CA TYR A 731 13.49 -30.32 6.64
C TYR A 731 13.77 -30.76 8.08
N THR A 732 13.76 -29.83 9.04
CA THR A 732 14.06 -30.13 10.45
C THR A 732 12.87 -30.70 11.22
N ASN A 733 11.67 -30.68 10.65
CA ASN A 733 10.47 -31.22 11.29
C ASN A 733 10.48 -32.75 11.30
N GLU A 734 10.81 -33.33 12.44
CA GLU A 734 10.72 -34.78 12.69
C GLU A 734 9.27 -35.25 12.99
N GLY A 735 8.27 -34.50 12.54
CA GLY A 735 6.85 -34.78 12.80
C GLY A 735 6.27 -34.10 14.05
N ASN A 736 6.96 -33.09 14.58
CA ASN A 736 6.58 -32.36 15.78
C ASN A 736 5.40 -31.39 15.57
N TYR A 737 5.21 -30.90 14.34
CA TYR A 737 4.09 -30.00 13.99
C TYR A 737 3.66 -30.18 12.54
N VAL A 738 2.47 -29.67 12.22
CA VAL A 738 1.89 -29.71 10.88
C VAL A 738 2.28 -28.44 10.11
N ILE A 739 2.85 -28.63 8.93
CA ILE A 739 3.31 -27.54 8.04
C ILE A 739 2.20 -27.24 7.04
N ASN A 740 1.57 -26.07 7.18
CA ASN A 740 0.58 -25.57 6.24
C ASN A 740 1.20 -24.57 5.26
N ARG A 741 0.41 -24.03 4.34
CA ARG A 741 0.92 -23.11 3.31
C ARG A 741 1.57 -21.86 3.92
N GLY A 742 0.97 -21.31 4.98
CA GLY A 742 1.38 -20.04 5.59
C GLY A 742 1.58 -20.04 7.11
N TYR A 743 1.40 -21.18 7.78
CA TYR A 743 1.54 -21.30 9.24
C TYR A 743 1.91 -22.72 9.66
N LEU A 744 2.44 -22.84 10.87
CA LEU A 744 2.62 -24.08 11.63
C LEU A 744 1.37 -24.32 12.48
N ALA A 745 0.93 -25.58 12.59
CA ALA A 745 -0.20 -25.96 13.44
C ALA A 745 0.12 -27.18 14.30
N THR A 746 -0.59 -27.33 15.42
CA THR A 746 -0.45 -28.48 16.33
C THR A 746 -1.01 -29.77 15.72
N ASP A 747 -2.10 -29.69 14.95
CA ASP A 747 -2.73 -30.84 14.29
C ASP A 747 -3.29 -30.50 12.89
N ARG A 748 -3.57 -31.53 12.09
CA ARG A 748 -4.14 -31.41 10.74
C ARG A 748 -5.60 -30.96 10.72
N SER A 749 -6.32 -31.05 11.84
CA SER A 749 -7.69 -30.55 11.96
C SER A 749 -7.77 -29.03 12.18
N VAL A 750 -6.64 -28.38 12.44
CA VAL A 750 -6.56 -26.97 12.81
C VAL A 750 -6.52 -26.09 11.55
N GLU A 751 -7.71 -25.68 11.11
CA GLU A 751 -7.89 -24.58 10.14
C GLU A 751 -8.12 -23.29 10.92
N VAL A 752 -7.26 -22.28 10.72
CA VAL A 752 -7.25 -21.08 11.56
C VAL A 752 -7.41 -19.83 10.71
N ASP A 753 -8.48 -19.09 10.98
CA ASP A 753 -8.66 -17.72 10.52
C ASP A 753 -8.03 -16.76 11.55
N PRO A 754 -7.04 -15.94 11.16
CA PRO A 754 -6.47 -14.92 12.03
C PRO A 754 -7.52 -14.00 12.68
N THR A 755 -8.62 -13.75 11.97
CA THR A 755 -9.72 -12.90 12.44
C THR A 755 -10.43 -13.54 13.62
N ASP A 756 -10.61 -14.87 13.58
CA ASP A 756 -11.27 -15.62 14.65
C ASP A 756 -10.41 -15.63 15.91
N GLU A 757 -9.09 -15.84 15.80
CA GLU A 757 -8.17 -15.74 16.94
C GLU A 757 -8.19 -14.33 17.57
N VAL A 758 -8.18 -13.28 16.73
CA VAL A 758 -8.27 -11.90 17.20
C VAL A 758 -9.63 -11.65 17.89
N ARG A 759 -10.72 -12.18 17.34
CA ARG A 759 -12.07 -12.06 17.89
C ARG A 759 -12.14 -12.69 19.28
N ASP A 760 -11.74 -13.95 19.39
CA ASP A 760 -11.78 -14.71 20.64
C ASP A 760 -10.95 -14.04 21.73
N TYR A 761 -9.77 -13.52 21.36
CA TYR A 761 -8.90 -12.81 22.29
C TYR A 761 -9.55 -11.49 22.78
N VAL A 762 -10.08 -10.66 21.88
CA VAL A 762 -10.70 -9.37 22.23
C VAL A 762 -11.97 -9.58 23.05
N ILE A 763 -12.79 -10.57 22.71
CA ILE A 763 -13.98 -10.95 23.50
C ILE A 763 -13.57 -11.37 24.91
N THR A 764 -12.56 -12.25 25.02
CA THR A 764 -12.06 -12.74 26.31
C THR A 764 -11.47 -11.61 27.16
N TYR A 765 -10.79 -10.64 26.53
CA TYR A 765 -10.24 -9.48 27.22
C TYR A 765 -11.34 -8.56 27.79
N GLY A 766 -12.48 -8.44 27.12
CA GLY A 766 -13.68 -7.82 27.68
C GLY A 766 -13.66 -6.29 27.78
N ALA A 767 -12.69 -5.61 27.17
CA ALA A 767 -12.55 -4.16 27.20
C ALA A 767 -11.87 -3.61 25.92
N PRO A 768 -11.93 -2.29 25.66
CA PRO A 768 -11.15 -1.66 24.60
C PRO A 768 -9.65 -1.89 24.75
N MET A 769 -9.01 -2.23 23.63
CA MET A 769 -7.59 -2.56 23.56
C MET A 769 -6.90 -1.73 22.49
N GLN A 770 -5.72 -1.21 22.84
CA GLN A 770 -4.82 -0.54 21.90
C GLN A 770 -4.28 -1.54 20.90
N THR A 771 -4.19 -1.13 19.64
CA THR A 771 -3.69 -2.00 18.56
C THR A 771 -2.28 -2.49 18.86
N ASP A 772 -1.43 -1.66 19.47
CA ASP A 772 -0.06 -2.07 19.85
C ASP A 772 -0.04 -3.17 20.93
N ASP A 773 -0.99 -3.18 21.85
CA ASP A 773 -1.07 -4.22 22.89
C ASP A 773 -1.67 -5.51 22.32
N LEU A 774 -2.63 -5.40 21.41
CA LEU A 774 -3.14 -6.54 20.64
C LEU A 774 -2.03 -7.20 19.80
N LEU A 775 -1.17 -6.39 19.16
CA LEU A 775 -0.03 -6.88 18.39
C LEU A 775 1.00 -7.62 19.25
N LYS A 776 1.23 -7.17 20.49
CA LYS A 776 2.12 -7.88 21.44
C LYS A 776 1.50 -9.19 21.92
N ALA A 777 0.21 -9.16 22.25
CA ALA A 777 -0.50 -10.33 22.77
C ALA A 777 -0.61 -11.45 21.73
N LEU A 778 -0.84 -11.09 20.47
CA LEU A 778 -1.02 -12.02 19.34
C LEU A 778 0.21 -12.04 18.43
N SER A 779 1.42 -12.00 19.00
CA SER A 779 2.68 -11.97 18.24
C SER A 779 2.90 -13.15 17.29
N GLN A 780 2.16 -14.25 17.47
CA GLN A 780 2.15 -15.40 16.55
C GLN A 780 1.45 -15.11 15.22
N ILE A 781 0.63 -14.06 15.16
CA ILE A 781 -0.13 -13.62 13.98
C ILE A 781 0.61 -12.43 13.34
N PRO A 782 0.73 -12.38 12.00
CA PRO A 782 1.37 -11.25 11.32
C PRO A 782 0.63 -9.95 11.60
N ARG A 783 1.39 -8.88 11.86
CA ARG A 783 0.89 -7.53 12.14
C ARG A 783 -0.22 -7.09 11.19
N ASP A 784 -0.01 -7.24 9.89
CA ASP A 784 -0.96 -6.77 8.87
C ASP A 784 -2.29 -7.53 8.95
N LYS A 785 -2.26 -8.80 9.35
CA LYS A 785 -3.47 -9.61 9.52
C LYS A 785 -4.27 -9.19 10.75
N ILE A 786 -3.60 -8.84 11.86
CA ILE A 786 -4.27 -8.31 13.05
C ILE A 786 -4.92 -6.95 12.73
N ILE A 787 -4.18 -6.05 12.07
CA ILE A 787 -4.72 -4.74 11.67
C ILE A 787 -5.91 -4.91 10.73
N TRP A 788 -5.80 -5.83 9.76
CA TRP A 788 -6.90 -6.12 8.84
C TRP A 788 -8.10 -6.78 9.53
N ALA A 789 -7.88 -7.63 10.54
CA ALA A 789 -8.96 -8.23 11.32
C ALA A 789 -9.79 -7.18 12.07
N VAL A 790 -9.15 -6.17 12.69
CA VAL A 790 -9.86 -5.16 13.50
C VAL A 790 -10.32 -3.92 12.72
N ALA A 791 -9.71 -3.61 11.57
CA ALA A 791 -9.98 -2.38 10.83
C ALA A 791 -10.29 -2.60 9.33
N GLY A 792 -10.46 -3.86 8.91
CA GLY A 792 -10.71 -4.21 7.52
C GLY A 792 -12.17 -4.15 7.09
N SER A 793 -12.44 -4.55 5.83
CA SER A 793 -13.78 -4.47 5.24
C SER A 793 -14.80 -5.40 5.92
N ASN A 794 -14.32 -6.47 6.57
CA ASN A 794 -15.14 -7.45 7.28
C ASN A 794 -14.95 -7.35 8.81
N SER A 795 -14.53 -6.20 9.34
CA SER A 795 -14.27 -6.01 10.76
C SER A 795 -15.41 -5.28 11.48
N ALA A 796 -16.65 -5.35 10.97
CA ALA A 796 -17.76 -4.56 11.50
C ALA A 796 -18.02 -4.84 12.99
N GLU A 797 -17.78 -6.08 13.44
CA GLU A 797 -17.87 -6.49 14.84
C GLU A 797 -16.78 -5.89 15.75
N PHE A 798 -15.67 -5.42 15.18
CA PHE A 798 -14.60 -4.72 15.89
C PHE A 798 -14.88 -3.21 15.87
N VAL A 799 -15.55 -2.76 16.93
CA VAL A 799 -15.96 -1.38 17.10
C VAL A 799 -14.79 -0.53 17.58
N ARG A 800 -14.63 0.66 16.98
CA ARG A 800 -13.57 1.60 17.36
C ARG A 800 -14.00 2.43 18.57
N ASN A 801 -13.26 2.34 19.67
CA ASN A 801 -13.47 3.20 20.83
C ASN A 801 -12.85 4.59 20.63
N GLN A 802 -11.63 4.62 20.09
CA GLN A 802 -10.90 5.83 19.74
C GLN A 802 -9.79 5.52 18.73
N LYS A 803 -8.98 6.50 18.34
CA LYS A 803 -7.93 6.29 17.33
C LYS A 803 -6.94 5.22 17.81
N GLY A 804 -6.92 4.07 17.13
CA GLY A 804 -6.02 2.95 17.43
C GLY A 804 -6.52 1.99 18.52
N GLU A 805 -7.73 2.19 19.04
CA GLU A 805 -8.31 1.37 20.12
C GLU A 805 -9.64 0.74 19.69
N TYR A 806 -9.75 -0.58 19.84
CA TYR A 806 -10.88 -1.37 19.36
C TYR A 806 -11.39 -2.34 20.43
N PHE A 807 -12.67 -2.71 20.33
CA PHE A 807 -13.31 -3.73 21.15
C PHE A 807 -14.32 -4.51 20.31
N HIS A 808 -14.69 -5.71 20.75
CA HIS A 808 -15.73 -6.48 20.08
C HIS A 808 -17.13 -6.02 20.52
N ALA A 809 -18.09 -5.94 19.60
CA ALA A 809 -19.44 -5.47 19.86
C ALA A 809 -20.20 -6.28 20.94
N ASP A 810 -19.84 -7.55 21.12
CA ASP A 810 -20.46 -8.45 22.13
C ASP A 810 -20.04 -8.14 23.57
N ILE A 811 -19.03 -7.30 23.79
CA ILE A 811 -18.68 -6.81 25.14
C ILE A 811 -19.82 -5.96 25.71
N VAL A 812 -20.58 -5.31 24.83
CA VAL A 812 -21.74 -4.51 25.20
C VAL A 812 -22.99 -5.36 25.06
N ASP A 813 -23.63 -5.64 26.19
CA ASP A 813 -24.86 -6.41 26.28
C ASP A 813 -26.03 -5.45 26.46
N LEU A 814 -26.85 -5.27 25.42
CA LEU A 814 -28.06 -4.48 25.48
C LEU A 814 -29.24 -5.43 25.40
N THR A 815 -30.14 -5.34 26.38
CA THR A 815 -31.37 -6.12 26.37
C THR A 815 -32.25 -5.72 25.18
N THR A 816 -33.16 -6.61 24.76
CA THR A 816 -34.09 -6.29 23.67
C THR A 816 -34.92 -5.04 23.98
N ALA A 817 -35.38 -4.88 25.23
CA ALA A 817 -36.12 -3.70 25.66
C ALA A 817 -35.27 -2.41 25.59
N GLU A 818 -33.97 -2.47 25.91
CA GLU A 818 -33.07 -1.31 25.76
C GLU A 818 -32.85 -0.96 24.29
N LEU A 819 -32.67 -1.95 23.42
CA LEU A 819 -32.56 -1.74 21.97
C LEU A 819 -33.85 -1.17 21.37
N ASP A 820 -35.02 -1.66 21.78
CA ASP A 820 -36.32 -1.15 21.35
C ASP A 820 -36.49 0.32 21.78
N ASN A 821 -36.16 0.63 23.03
CA ASN A 821 -36.20 2.00 23.54
C ASN A 821 -35.25 2.94 22.78
N ILE A 822 -34.04 2.49 22.44
CA ILE A 822 -33.08 3.27 21.64
C ILE A 822 -33.60 3.44 20.20
N THR A 823 -34.19 2.39 19.63
CA THR A 823 -34.81 2.41 18.30
C THR A 823 -35.93 3.46 18.25
N ASP A 824 -36.79 3.54 19.26
CA ASP A 824 -37.82 4.57 19.37
C ASP A 824 -37.23 5.98 19.46
N LEU A 825 -36.12 6.17 20.17
CA LEU A 825 -35.45 7.49 20.23
C LEU A 825 -34.97 7.92 18.85
N ILE A 826 -34.31 7.02 18.12
CA ILE A 826 -33.81 7.29 16.77
C ILE A 826 -34.98 7.55 15.82
N GLN A 827 -36.01 6.70 15.84
CA GLN A 827 -37.15 6.83 14.95
C GLN A 827 -37.94 8.13 15.19
N ASN A 828 -38.12 8.55 16.44
CA ASN A 828 -38.79 9.80 16.75
C ASN A 828 -38.01 11.02 16.23
N ALA A 829 -36.68 11.02 16.36
CA ALA A 829 -35.85 12.08 15.83
C ALA A 829 -35.85 12.11 14.29
N ILE A 830 -35.80 10.94 13.64
CA ILE A 830 -35.94 10.82 12.18
C ILE A 830 -37.32 11.33 11.72
N ASN A 831 -38.40 10.99 12.42
CA ASN A 831 -39.74 11.48 12.05
C ASN A 831 -39.88 13.01 12.16
N GLU A 832 -39.09 13.66 13.00
CA GLU A 832 -39.12 15.11 13.22
C GLU A 832 -38.15 15.87 12.30
N LYS A 833 -36.94 15.33 12.07
CA LYS A 833 -35.81 16.02 11.43
C LYS A 833 -35.20 15.27 10.23
N ASP A 834 -35.74 14.12 9.85
CA ASP A 834 -35.19 13.14 8.87
C ASP A 834 -33.89 12.44 9.29
N PHE A 835 -33.24 12.88 10.37
CA PHE A 835 -32.02 12.29 10.89
C PHE A 835 -31.84 12.53 12.40
N ILE A 836 -30.87 11.86 13.01
CA ILE A 836 -30.34 12.18 14.33
C ILE A 836 -28.81 12.23 14.32
N GLY A 837 -28.23 13.19 15.04
CA GLY A 837 -26.79 13.27 15.24
C GLY A 837 -26.26 12.18 16.18
N GLY A 838 -25.07 11.65 15.91
CA GLY A 838 -24.46 10.64 16.80
C GLY A 838 -24.26 11.12 18.23
N ASN A 839 -23.87 12.39 18.43
CA ASN A 839 -23.73 12.98 19.76
C ASN A 839 -25.09 13.20 20.43
N GLU A 840 -26.07 13.71 19.68
CA GLU A 840 -27.45 13.90 20.13
C GLU A 840 -28.07 12.59 20.64
N LEU A 841 -27.84 11.48 19.92
CA LEU A 841 -28.27 10.16 20.35
C LEU A 841 -27.66 9.79 21.72
N ILE A 842 -26.35 9.92 21.87
CA ILE A 842 -25.67 9.55 23.13
C ILE A 842 -26.07 10.47 24.28
N GLU A 843 -26.24 11.77 24.04
CA GLU A 843 -26.75 12.73 25.04
C GLU A 843 -28.19 12.38 25.47
N THR A 844 -29.05 12.00 24.52
CA THR A 844 -30.42 11.58 24.79
C THR A 844 -30.46 10.28 25.59
N ILE A 845 -29.60 9.31 25.28
CA ILE A 845 -29.44 8.06 26.04
C ILE A 845 -28.92 8.37 27.45
N SER A 846 -27.92 9.25 27.58
CA SER A 846 -27.37 9.68 28.88
C SER A 846 -28.45 10.29 29.77
N ALA A 847 -29.35 11.10 29.20
CA ALA A 847 -30.42 11.76 29.93
C ALA A 847 -31.56 10.81 30.34
N LYS A 848 -31.96 9.87 29.46
CA LYS A 848 -33.12 8.99 29.69
C LYS A 848 -32.75 7.64 30.32
N TYR A 849 -31.60 7.10 29.96
CA TYR A 849 -31.14 5.76 30.33
C TYR A 849 -29.67 5.77 30.80
N PRO A 850 -29.31 6.56 31.84
CA PRO A 850 -27.92 6.73 32.29
C PRO A 850 -27.27 5.39 32.67
N SER A 851 -28.05 4.44 33.19
CA SER A 851 -27.59 3.10 33.55
C SER A 851 -26.96 2.33 32.39
N ILE A 852 -27.34 2.60 31.13
CA ILE A 852 -26.70 1.97 29.96
C ILE A 852 -25.23 2.39 29.87
N LEU A 853 -24.96 3.69 30.05
CA LEU A 853 -23.60 4.24 29.95
C LEU A 853 -22.75 3.89 31.19
N GLU A 854 -23.37 3.89 32.37
CA GLU A 854 -22.70 3.54 33.64
C GLU A 854 -22.19 2.10 33.68
N ARG A 855 -22.81 1.17 32.92
CA ARG A 855 -22.33 -0.22 32.78
C ARG A 855 -21.00 -0.33 32.03
N TYR A 856 -20.67 0.65 31.19
CA TYR A 856 -19.50 0.62 30.30
C TYR A 856 -18.67 1.92 30.40
N PRO A 857 -18.15 2.26 31.60
CA PRO A 857 -17.51 3.56 31.85
C PRO A 857 -16.20 3.78 31.09
N TYR A 858 -15.62 2.71 30.53
CA TYR A 858 -14.40 2.73 29.72
C TYR A 858 -14.67 2.97 28.22
N LEU A 859 -15.94 2.99 27.79
CA LEU A 859 -16.31 3.33 26.42
C LEU A 859 -16.45 4.84 26.24
N THR A 860 -15.91 5.36 25.16
CA THR A 860 -16.14 6.75 24.76
C THR A 860 -17.55 6.90 24.16
N GLN A 861 -18.01 8.14 23.99
CA GLN A 861 -19.25 8.42 23.25
C GLN A 861 -19.21 7.83 21.83
N LEU A 862 -18.05 7.85 21.17
CA LEU A 862 -17.86 7.24 19.85
C LEU A 862 -18.00 5.72 19.93
N GLY A 863 -17.33 5.08 20.89
CA GLY A 863 -17.42 3.63 21.08
C GLY A 863 -18.86 3.18 21.34
N MET A 864 -19.57 3.88 22.23
CA MET A 864 -20.98 3.58 22.52
C MET A 864 -21.89 3.83 21.29
N ARG A 865 -21.66 4.91 20.55
CA ARG A 865 -22.42 5.22 19.33
C ARG A 865 -22.22 4.15 18.26
N ASP A 866 -20.97 3.73 18.03
CA ASP A 866 -20.64 2.79 16.97
C ASP A 866 -21.07 1.34 17.33
N VAL A 867 -21.08 0.95 18.61
CA VAL A 867 -21.61 -0.37 19.01
C VAL A 867 -23.13 -0.43 18.92
N ILE A 868 -23.84 0.65 19.27
CA ILE A 868 -25.27 0.77 19.00
C ILE A 868 -25.52 0.70 17.49
N GLY A 869 -24.70 1.40 16.70
CA GLY A 869 -24.74 1.35 15.25
C GLY A 869 -24.54 -0.06 14.69
N TYR A 870 -23.60 -0.83 15.24
CA TYR A 870 -23.42 -2.23 14.87
C TYR A 870 -24.64 -3.09 15.19
N LYS A 871 -25.25 -2.91 16.36
CA LYS A 871 -26.44 -3.69 16.79
C LYS A 871 -27.72 -3.31 16.04
N LEU A 872 -27.81 -2.07 15.55
CA LEU A 872 -28.97 -1.54 14.81
C LEU A 872 -28.70 -1.33 13.31
N ARG A 873 -27.62 -1.91 12.77
CA ARG A 873 -27.21 -1.74 11.36
C ARG A 873 -28.24 -2.24 10.34
N ASP A 874 -29.10 -3.16 10.76
CA ASP A 874 -30.16 -3.75 9.95
C ASP A 874 -31.49 -2.97 10.11
N VAL A 875 -31.49 -1.85 10.85
CA VAL A 875 -32.67 -1.01 11.14
C VAL A 875 -32.45 0.44 10.70
N PHE A 876 -31.23 0.97 10.87
CA PHE A 876 -30.89 2.35 10.51
C PHE A 876 -29.55 2.43 9.78
N SER A 877 -29.35 3.50 9.02
CA SER A 877 -28.06 3.80 8.39
C SER A 877 -27.19 4.68 9.30
N PHE A 878 -26.01 4.21 9.67
CA PHE A 878 -25.03 4.94 10.49
C PHE A 878 -23.89 5.49 9.61
N LYS A 879 -24.13 6.61 8.91
CA LYS A 879 -23.13 7.22 8.01
C LYS A 879 -22.47 8.46 8.59
N GLY A 880 -21.15 8.35 8.82
CA GLY A 880 -20.38 9.45 9.40
C GLY A 880 -20.90 9.77 10.79
N LYS A 881 -21.35 11.01 11.01
CA LYS A 881 -21.98 11.44 12.28
C LYS A 881 -23.51 11.46 12.23
N ILE A 882 -24.10 11.12 11.08
CA ILE A 882 -25.54 11.09 10.87
C ILE A 882 -26.05 9.66 11.06
N ILE A 883 -27.26 9.57 11.59
CA ILE A 883 -28.05 8.35 11.65
C ILE A 883 -29.38 8.66 10.96
N SER A 884 -29.73 7.89 9.93
CA SER A 884 -30.94 8.08 9.12
C SER A 884 -31.67 6.76 8.91
N ALA A 885 -32.82 6.79 8.22
CA ALA A 885 -33.55 5.59 7.87
C ALA A 885 -32.67 4.66 6.99
N LEU A 886 -32.92 3.35 7.11
CA LEU A 886 -32.21 2.36 6.31
C LEU A 886 -32.45 2.61 4.81
N GLY A 887 -31.38 2.56 4.00
CA GLY A 887 -31.42 2.88 2.57
C GLY A 887 -31.46 4.38 2.21
N GLU A 888 -31.83 5.26 3.15
CA GLU A 888 -31.84 6.71 2.98
C GLU A 888 -30.56 7.34 3.51
N ASP A 889 -29.48 7.09 2.77
CA ASP A 889 -28.14 7.52 3.15
C ASP A 889 -27.96 9.04 2.98
N LEU A 890 -28.17 9.80 4.06
CA LEU A 890 -27.94 11.23 4.09
C LEU A 890 -26.46 11.55 4.35
N SER A 891 -25.83 12.30 3.44
CA SER A 891 -24.54 12.93 3.72
C SER A 891 -24.75 14.25 4.48
N MET A 892 -23.69 14.75 5.12
CA MET A 892 -23.71 16.09 5.74
C MET A 892 -24.11 17.18 4.74
N SER A 893 -23.66 17.04 3.49
CA SER A 893 -24.03 17.95 2.41
C SER A 893 -25.53 17.93 2.13
N ASP A 894 -26.15 16.75 2.17
CA ASP A 894 -27.58 16.57 1.89
C ASP A 894 -28.43 17.20 3.00
N VAL A 895 -28.03 17.03 4.27
CA VAL A 895 -28.70 17.68 5.41
C VAL A 895 -28.72 19.21 5.26
N PHE A 896 -27.60 19.84 4.90
CA PHE A 896 -27.58 21.29 4.64
C PHE A 896 -28.37 21.69 3.39
N ALA A 897 -28.38 20.86 2.34
CA ALA A 897 -29.18 21.10 1.14
C ALA A 897 -30.68 21.08 1.45
N ASP A 898 -31.14 20.06 2.18
CA ASP A 898 -32.56 19.87 2.49
C ASP A 898 -33.05 20.90 3.51
N TYR A 899 -32.20 21.30 4.47
CA TYR A 899 -32.48 22.45 5.33
C TYR A 899 -32.71 23.72 4.49
N ALA A 900 -31.86 23.98 3.50
CA ALA A 900 -32.00 25.15 2.63
C ALA A 900 -33.21 25.08 1.67
N LYS A 901 -33.59 23.88 1.20
CA LYS A 901 -34.77 23.68 0.35
C LYS A 901 -36.09 23.82 1.11
N SER A 902 -36.14 23.31 2.34
CA SER A 902 -37.36 23.26 3.16
C SER A 902 -37.73 24.62 3.77
N HIS A 903 -36.78 25.56 3.84
CA HIS A 903 -36.97 26.87 4.45
C HIS A 903 -36.95 28.00 3.42
N ALA A 904 -38.11 28.63 3.20
CA ALA A 904 -38.21 29.80 2.33
C ALA A 904 -37.39 31.01 2.82
N HIS A 905 -37.10 31.08 4.13
CA HIS A 905 -36.24 32.08 4.77
C HIS A 905 -35.55 31.48 5.99
N PHE A 906 -34.25 31.76 6.16
CA PHE A 906 -33.47 31.35 7.33
C PHE A 906 -32.22 32.23 7.50
N THR A 907 -31.53 32.06 8.62
CA THR A 907 -30.38 32.89 9.02
C THR A 907 -29.08 32.10 9.17
N ILE A 908 -27.95 32.79 9.10
CA ILE A 908 -26.63 32.22 9.39
C ILE A 908 -26.54 31.71 10.84
N THR A 909 -27.28 32.31 11.78
CA THR A 909 -27.37 31.83 13.18
C THR A 909 -27.98 30.44 13.24
N GLN A 910 -29.07 30.20 12.49
CA GLN A 910 -29.68 28.87 12.42
C GLN A 910 -28.77 27.84 11.76
N LEU A 911 -28.06 28.21 10.67
CA LEU A 911 -27.04 27.34 10.09
C LEU A 911 -25.90 27.03 11.06
N ASN A 912 -25.49 27.99 11.89
CA ASN A 912 -24.48 27.76 12.93
C ASN A 912 -24.99 26.87 14.07
N ALA A 913 -26.28 26.91 14.38
CA ALA A 913 -26.88 25.96 15.33
C ALA A 913 -26.82 24.53 14.77
N LEU A 914 -27.26 24.33 13.52
CA LEU A 914 -27.19 23.05 12.83
C LEU A 914 -25.74 22.53 12.70
N LYS A 915 -24.81 23.43 12.38
CA LYS A 915 -23.36 23.17 12.37
C LYS A 915 -22.86 22.60 13.69
N THR A 916 -23.28 23.18 14.82
CA THR A 916 -22.88 22.75 16.16
C THR A 916 -23.51 21.41 16.52
N GLU A 917 -24.80 21.23 16.23
CA GLU A 917 -25.54 19.97 16.45
C GLU A 917 -24.87 18.79 15.72
N LEU A 918 -24.44 19.02 14.48
CA LEU A 918 -23.80 18.01 13.63
C LEU A 918 -22.27 17.90 13.82
N ASP A 919 -21.66 18.81 14.59
CA ASP A 919 -20.21 18.95 14.77
C ASP A 919 -19.45 18.96 13.42
N THR A 920 -19.87 19.78 12.48
CA THR A 920 -19.34 19.80 11.09
C THR A 920 -19.20 21.23 10.58
N PRO A 921 -18.34 21.56 9.59
CA PRO A 921 -18.45 22.85 8.91
C PRO A 921 -19.79 22.99 8.15
N ILE A 922 -20.20 24.23 7.89
CA ILE A 922 -21.35 24.52 7.03
C ILE A 922 -20.95 24.25 5.58
N TYR A 923 -21.75 23.45 4.88
CA TYR A 923 -21.58 23.15 3.46
C TYR A 923 -22.25 24.24 2.62
N PHE A 924 -21.59 25.40 2.50
CA PHE A 924 -22.15 26.56 1.82
C PHE A 924 -22.51 26.31 0.35
N ASP A 925 -21.77 25.47 -0.37
CA ASP A 925 -22.13 25.08 -1.74
C ASP A 925 -23.52 24.43 -1.79
N SER A 926 -23.83 23.55 -0.84
CA SER A 926 -25.12 22.86 -0.75
C SER A 926 -26.23 23.81 -0.35
N VAL A 927 -25.94 24.76 0.56
CA VAL A 927 -26.88 25.82 0.95
C VAL A 927 -27.17 26.74 -0.23
N TYR A 928 -26.14 27.26 -0.92
CA TYR A 928 -26.27 28.20 -2.04
C TYR A 928 -26.87 27.56 -3.28
N ARG A 929 -26.68 26.26 -3.52
CA ARG A 929 -27.41 25.56 -4.60
C ARG A 929 -28.92 25.66 -4.45
N ASN A 930 -29.43 25.74 -3.22
CA ASN A 930 -30.85 25.68 -2.91
C ASN A 930 -31.43 27.00 -2.36
N SER A 931 -30.59 28.00 -2.08
CA SER A 931 -31.01 29.28 -1.48
C SER A 931 -30.14 30.45 -1.95
N LEU A 932 -30.60 31.67 -1.71
CA LEU A 932 -29.88 32.92 -1.96
C LEU A 932 -29.52 33.57 -0.64
N ARG A 933 -28.26 33.97 -0.51
CA ARG A 933 -27.84 34.83 0.60
C ARG A 933 -27.99 36.29 0.21
N ILE A 934 -28.92 36.98 0.89
CA ILE A 934 -29.29 38.36 0.55
C ILE A 934 -28.53 39.40 1.38
N ASP A 935 -27.96 39.02 2.52
CA ASP A 935 -27.05 39.85 3.31
C ASP A 935 -26.18 38.98 4.24
N LYS A 936 -25.48 39.61 5.20
CA LYS A 936 -24.60 38.90 6.13
C LYS A 936 -25.33 37.85 6.97
N GLU A 937 -26.60 38.06 7.30
CA GLU A 937 -27.35 37.21 8.21
C GLU A 937 -28.39 36.37 7.48
N ASN A 938 -29.00 36.87 6.40
CA ASN A 938 -30.25 36.34 5.85
C ASN A 938 -30.10 35.56 4.54
N PHE A 939 -30.88 34.48 4.46
CA PHE A 939 -31.04 33.61 3.31
C PHE A 939 -32.52 33.52 2.92
N VAL A 940 -32.78 33.36 1.63
CA VAL A 940 -34.15 33.22 1.08
C VAL A 940 -34.17 32.21 -0.05
N SER A 941 -35.36 31.76 -0.42
CA SER A 941 -35.59 30.93 -1.61
C SER A 941 -35.14 31.63 -2.90
N LYS A 942 -34.63 30.87 -3.88
CA LYS A 942 -34.15 31.41 -5.17
C LYS A 942 -35.24 32.12 -5.97
N GLU A 943 -36.48 31.70 -5.82
CA GLU A 943 -37.66 32.23 -6.50
C GLU A 943 -38.02 33.65 -6.05
N GLN A 944 -37.47 34.13 -4.93
CA GLN A 944 -37.76 35.48 -4.43
C GLN A 944 -36.91 36.57 -5.08
N ALA A 945 -35.81 36.22 -5.76
CA ALA A 945 -34.98 37.18 -6.47
C ALA A 945 -35.34 37.24 -7.96
N ASN A 946 -35.23 38.44 -8.53
CA ASN A 946 -35.44 38.66 -9.96
C ASN A 946 -34.23 39.37 -10.56
N PHE A 947 -33.30 38.61 -11.16
CA PHE A 947 -32.10 39.18 -11.76
C PHE A 947 -32.29 39.51 -13.25
N ASP A 948 -32.16 40.79 -13.60
CA ASP A 948 -31.90 41.18 -15.00
C ASP A 948 -30.42 40.93 -15.31
N SER A 949 -30.12 39.76 -15.88
CA SER A 949 -28.74 39.34 -16.12
C SER A 949 -27.98 40.29 -17.05
N ILE A 950 -28.68 40.89 -18.02
CA ILE A 950 -28.05 41.75 -19.03
C ILE A 950 -27.69 43.09 -18.40
N ALA A 951 -28.65 43.72 -17.71
CA ALA A 951 -28.41 45.00 -17.05
C ALA A 951 -27.42 44.88 -15.87
N THR A 952 -27.43 43.74 -15.17
CA THR A 952 -26.50 43.47 -14.07
C THR A 952 -25.08 43.26 -14.58
N ASP A 953 -24.88 42.46 -15.63
CA ASP A 953 -23.56 42.28 -16.25
C ASP A 953 -23.02 43.63 -16.79
N ALA A 954 -23.88 44.45 -17.40
CA ALA A 954 -23.52 45.79 -17.86
C ALA A 954 -23.20 46.76 -16.69
N ALA A 955 -23.73 46.52 -15.49
CA ALA A 955 -23.34 47.26 -14.30
C ALA A 955 -21.95 46.82 -13.81
N ILE A 956 -21.64 45.53 -13.84
CA ILE A 956 -20.31 44.98 -13.51
C ILE A 956 -19.24 45.49 -14.49
N ASP A 957 -19.55 45.60 -15.78
CA ASP A 957 -18.63 46.12 -16.81
C ASP A 957 -18.09 47.52 -16.49
N ARG A 958 -18.85 48.34 -15.76
CA ARG A 958 -18.42 49.69 -15.34
C ARG A 958 -17.29 49.67 -14.33
N PHE A 959 -17.13 48.55 -13.61
CA PHE A 959 -16.08 48.34 -12.61
C PHE A 959 -14.98 47.44 -13.16
N CYS A 960 -15.32 46.36 -13.85
CA CYS A 960 -14.38 45.36 -14.37
C CYS A 960 -13.73 45.80 -15.70
N VAL A 961 -12.76 46.73 -15.61
CA VAL A 961 -12.01 47.21 -16.78
C VAL A 961 -11.10 46.12 -17.37
N GLY A 962 -10.47 45.30 -16.52
CA GLY A 962 -9.58 44.20 -16.91
C GLY A 962 -10.30 42.87 -17.15
N ASP A 963 -9.53 41.78 -17.09
CA ASP A 963 -10.05 40.40 -17.20
C ASP A 963 -10.82 39.95 -15.94
N TYR A 964 -10.55 40.59 -14.81
CA TYR A 964 -11.20 40.31 -13.54
C TYR A 964 -11.22 41.53 -12.61
N ILE A 965 -12.06 41.45 -11.58
CA ILE A 965 -12.13 42.38 -10.44
C ILE A 965 -12.46 41.58 -9.17
N THR A 966 -11.97 41.96 -7.99
CA THR A 966 -12.35 41.23 -6.76
C THR A 966 -13.72 41.68 -6.24
N ILE A 967 -14.46 40.78 -5.59
CA ILE A 967 -15.81 41.11 -5.08
C ILE A 967 -15.74 42.32 -4.12
N SER A 968 -14.68 42.42 -3.31
CA SER A 968 -14.49 43.49 -2.34
C SER A 968 -14.26 44.88 -2.94
N GLU A 969 -13.93 44.96 -4.23
CA GLU A 969 -13.70 46.23 -4.94
C GLU A 969 -15.02 46.86 -5.41
N ILE A 970 -16.08 46.07 -5.63
CA ILE A 970 -17.41 46.59 -5.96
C ILE A 970 -18.16 46.98 -4.68
N ARG A 971 -18.07 48.27 -4.33
CA ARG A 971 -18.71 48.83 -3.12
C ARG A 971 -19.92 49.72 -3.41
N LEU A 972 -20.09 50.15 -4.66
CA LEU A 972 -21.15 51.06 -5.08
C LEU A 972 -22.12 50.34 -6.00
N PHE A 973 -23.35 50.14 -5.53
CA PHE A 973 -24.36 49.37 -6.26
C PHE A 973 -25.44 50.25 -6.91
N GLY A 974 -25.28 51.57 -6.93
CA GLY A 974 -26.29 52.49 -7.47
C GLY A 974 -26.62 52.31 -8.96
N SER A 975 -25.75 51.65 -9.72
CA SER A 975 -25.98 51.32 -11.13
C SER A 975 -26.61 49.94 -11.36
N PHE A 976 -26.76 49.13 -10.31
CA PHE A 976 -27.30 47.78 -10.44
C PHE A 976 -28.84 47.81 -10.51
N PRO A 977 -29.47 46.98 -11.37
CA PRO A 977 -30.93 46.91 -11.46
C PRO A 977 -31.54 46.35 -10.18
N TYR A 978 -32.76 46.76 -9.83
CA TYR A 978 -33.43 46.24 -8.64
C TYR A 978 -33.70 44.72 -8.78
N ALA A 979 -33.15 43.92 -7.86
CA ALA A 979 -33.22 42.45 -7.88
C ALA A 979 -34.17 41.86 -6.82
N CYS A 980 -35.20 42.63 -6.43
CA CYS A 980 -36.06 42.38 -5.24
C CYS A 980 -35.35 42.56 -3.88
N PHE A 981 -34.03 42.52 -3.85
CA PHE A 981 -33.21 42.76 -2.66
C PHE A 981 -32.16 43.85 -2.90
N PRO A 982 -31.71 44.56 -1.85
CA PRO A 982 -30.59 45.49 -1.94
C PRO A 982 -29.29 44.77 -2.29
N TRP A 983 -28.59 45.26 -3.31
CA TRP A 983 -27.29 44.71 -3.68
C TRP A 983 -26.22 44.95 -2.62
N ASN A 984 -25.44 43.91 -2.39
CA ASN A 984 -24.26 43.89 -1.54
C ASN A 984 -23.33 42.76 -2.00
N GLY A 985 -22.17 42.62 -1.34
CA GLY A 985 -21.18 41.60 -1.72
C GLY A 985 -21.71 40.16 -1.68
N PHE A 986 -22.62 39.81 -0.78
CA PHE A 986 -23.16 38.44 -0.68
C PHE A 986 -24.10 38.12 -1.85
N LEU A 987 -25.02 39.04 -2.14
CA LEU A 987 -25.92 38.89 -3.27
C LEU A 987 -25.15 38.90 -4.61
N LEU A 988 -24.11 39.73 -4.71
CA LEU A 988 -23.22 39.80 -5.87
C LEU A 988 -22.40 38.52 -6.06
N GLU A 989 -21.79 37.98 -4.99
CA GLU A 989 -21.05 36.71 -5.01
C GLU A 989 -21.92 35.59 -5.58
N HIS A 990 -23.17 35.50 -5.12
CA HIS A 990 -24.09 34.47 -5.58
C HIS A 990 -24.58 34.71 -7.02
N TYR A 991 -24.88 35.97 -7.39
CA TYR A 991 -25.24 36.31 -8.77
C TYR A 991 -24.15 35.92 -9.78
N VAL A 992 -22.89 36.24 -9.49
CA VAL A 992 -21.77 35.94 -10.41
C VAL A 992 -21.48 34.44 -10.47
N SER A 993 -21.70 33.70 -9.37
CA SER A 993 -21.59 32.25 -9.35
C SER A 993 -22.59 31.58 -10.29
N ASP A 994 -23.89 31.92 -10.16
CA ASP A 994 -24.96 31.07 -10.67
C ASP A 994 -25.77 31.71 -11.83
N TYR A 995 -25.76 33.04 -12.00
CA TYR A 995 -26.70 33.76 -12.88
C TYR A 995 -26.02 34.56 -14.00
N SER A 996 -24.81 35.07 -13.80
CA SER A 996 -24.11 35.88 -14.80
C SER A 996 -23.77 35.07 -16.06
N LYS A 997 -24.08 35.64 -17.22
CA LYS A 997 -23.76 35.05 -18.54
C LYS A 997 -22.40 35.50 -19.05
N THR A 998 -21.88 36.62 -18.53
CA THR A 998 -20.62 37.23 -18.97
C THR A 998 -19.48 36.90 -18.02
N TYR A 999 -19.78 36.75 -16.73
CA TYR A 999 -18.80 36.55 -15.67
C TYR A 999 -18.93 35.18 -15.02
N LYS A 1000 -17.84 34.69 -14.44
CA LYS A 1000 -17.76 33.52 -13.57
C LYS A 1000 -17.06 33.90 -12.26
N LEU A 1001 -17.40 33.21 -11.17
CA LEU A 1001 -16.74 33.38 -9.88
C LEU A 1001 -15.55 32.43 -9.79
N LEU A 1002 -14.34 32.97 -9.51
CA LEU A 1002 -13.18 32.17 -9.13
C LEU A 1002 -12.80 32.52 -7.68
N HIS A 1003 -12.82 31.52 -6.80
CA HIS A 1003 -12.58 31.67 -5.37
C HIS A 1003 -12.08 30.37 -4.73
N ALA A 1004 -11.62 30.43 -3.48
CA ALA A 1004 -11.25 29.26 -2.69
C ALA A 1004 -12.46 28.51 -2.10
N GLY A 1005 -13.64 29.12 -2.11
CA GLY A 1005 -14.88 28.61 -1.52
C GLY A 1005 -15.68 29.70 -0.81
N PHE A 1006 -16.96 29.42 -0.55
CA PHE A 1006 -17.87 30.34 0.13
C PHE A 1006 -17.57 30.48 1.62
N ASN A 1007 -17.85 31.66 2.18
CA ASN A 1007 -17.51 31.99 3.57
C ASN A 1007 -18.67 32.62 4.35
N ALA A 1008 -18.71 32.35 5.65
CA ALA A 1008 -19.71 32.91 6.54
C ALA A 1008 -19.54 34.43 6.77
N GLY A 1009 -18.30 34.92 6.83
CA GLY A 1009 -18.03 36.28 7.31
C GLY A 1009 -18.03 37.35 6.22
N THR A 1010 -17.34 37.08 5.11
CA THR A 1010 -17.04 38.08 4.07
C THR A 1010 -16.95 37.38 2.71
N PRO A 1011 -17.63 37.90 1.68
CA PRO A 1011 -17.45 37.45 0.30
C PRO A 1011 -16.04 37.76 -0.20
N VAL A 1012 -15.37 36.77 -0.79
CA VAL A 1012 -14.01 36.91 -1.32
C VAL A 1012 -13.89 36.13 -2.63
N GLY A 1013 -12.83 36.44 -3.38
CA GLY A 1013 -12.59 35.90 -4.70
C GLY A 1013 -12.86 36.95 -5.77
N ALA A 1014 -12.76 36.51 -7.02
CA ALA A 1014 -12.82 37.39 -8.16
C ALA A 1014 -13.97 37.08 -9.10
N ILE A 1015 -14.53 38.16 -9.62
CA ILE A 1015 -15.47 38.19 -10.72
C ILE A 1015 -14.62 38.23 -11.98
N VAL A 1016 -14.64 37.15 -12.76
CA VAL A 1016 -13.74 36.93 -13.89
C VAL A 1016 -14.54 36.84 -15.17
N LYS A 1017 -14.12 37.53 -16.22
CA LYS A 1017 -14.76 37.43 -17.54
C LYS A 1017 -14.65 35.99 -18.03
N ARG A 1018 -15.74 35.41 -18.50
CA ARG A 1018 -15.75 34.05 -19.07
C ARG A 1018 -14.85 33.92 -20.31
N THR A 1019 -14.58 35.04 -20.99
CA THR A 1019 -13.66 35.12 -22.14
C THR A 1019 -12.18 35.27 -21.74
N SER A 1020 -11.87 35.43 -20.46
CA SER A 1020 -10.49 35.57 -20.00
C SER A 1020 -9.74 34.24 -20.06
N LYS A 1021 -8.41 34.30 -19.94
CA LYS A 1021 -7.53 33.13 -19.93
C LYS A 1021 -7.56 32.30 -18.64
N PHE A 1022 -8.23 32.77 -17.59
CA PHE A 1022 -8.17 32.14 -16.27
C PHE A 1022 -9.25 31.07 -16.15
N GLU A 1023 -8.85 29.81 -16.06
CA GLU A 1023 -9.79 28.69 -15.92
C GLU A 1023 -10.08 28.35 -14.46
N ASN A 1024 -9.07 28.46 -13.61
CA ASN A 1024 -9.17 28.13 -12.19
C ASN A 1024 -8.61 29.25 -11.30
N PHE A 1025 -8.93 29.15 -10.00
CA PHE A 1025 -8.55 30.15 -9.02
C PHE A 1025 -7.02 30.22 -8.83
N ASP A 1026 -6.30 29.09 -8.93
CA ASP A 1026 -4.85 29.02 -8.77
C ASP A 1026 -4.11 29.83 -9.86
N GLU A 1027 -4.54 29.73 -11.12
CA GLU A 1027 -4.01 30.52 -12.24
C GLU A 1027 -4.22 32.02 -12.03
N LEU A 1028 -5.41 32.40 -11.56
CA LEU A 1028 -5.76 33.78 -11.29
C LEU A 1028 -4.85 34.38 -10.22
N ILE A 1029 -4.74 33.72 -9.06
CA ILE A 1029 -3.90 34.24 -7.96
C ILE A 1029 -2.41 34.14 -8.27
N THR A 1030 -1.99 33.18 -9.11
CA THR A 1030 -0.63 33.13 -9.67
C THR A 1030 -0.34 34.39 -10.49
N SER A 1031 -1.24 34.77 -11.41
CA SER A 1031 -1.05 35.99 -12.21
C SER A 1031 -1.11 37.25 -11.35
N ALA A 1032 -2.07 37.34 -10.41
CA ALA A 1032 -2.17 38.47 -9.50
C ALA A 1032 -0.89 38.67 -8.67
N LEU A 1033 -0.32 37.58 -8.16
CA LEU A 1033 0.96 37.60 -7.44
C LEU A 1033 2.12 37.96 -8.38
N ALA A 1034 2.19 37.38 -9.57
CA ALA A 1034 3.23 37.69 -10.55
C ALA A 1034 3.26 39.18 -10.92
N ASP A 1035 2.09 39.80 -11.08
CA ASP A 1035 1.89 41.21 -11.43
C ASP A 1035 2.05 42.17 -10.24
N SER A 1036 2.07 41.66 -9.01
CA SER A 1036 2.26 42.48 -7.81
C SER A 1036 3.72 42.93 -7.62
N THR A 1037 3.92 43.98 -6.83
CA THR A 1037 5.25 44.51 -6.46
C THR A 1037 5.83 43.92 -5.16
N ILE A 1038 5.11 42.98 -4.54
CA ILE A 1038 5.49 42.39 -3.25
C ILE A 1038 6.60 41.35 -3.41
N SER A 1039 7.25 41.00 -2.29
CA SER A 1039 8.15 39.85 -2.22
C SER A 1039 7.35 38.53 -2.31
N LEU A 1040 7.71 37.64 -3.23
CA LEU A 1040 7.04 36.35 -3.44
C LEU A 1040 7.50 35.29 -2.42
N ASN A 1041 7.38 35.63 -1.14
CA ASN A 1041 7.47 34.67 -0.04
C ASN A 1041 6.07 34.35 0.51
N LYS A 1042 5.95 33.23 1.23
CA LYS A 1042 4.66 32.71 1.72
C LYS A 1042 3.87 33.70 2.57
N GLN A 1043 4.54 34.43 3.45
CA GLN A 1043 3.87 35.36 4.36
C GLN A 1043 3.31 36.57 3.62
N ASP A 1044 4.14 37.23 2.81
CA ASP A 1044 3.76 38.45 2.08
C ASP A 1044 2.72 38.15 1.00
N ALA A 1045 2.83 37.01 0.31
CA ALA A 1045 1.85 36.61 -0.69
C ALA A 1045 0.47 36.32 -0.06
N LEU A 1046 0.41 35.58 1.04
CA LEU A 1046 -0.86 35.31 1.73
C LEU A 1046 -1.47 36.60 2.30
N GLN A 1047 -0.63 37.50 2.80
CA GLN A 1047 -1.05 38.84 3.24
C GLN A 1047 -1.67 39.62 2.08
N TYR A 1048 -0.98 39.70 0.95
CA TYR A 1048 -1.46 40.40 -0.25
C TYR A 1048 -2.78 39.82 -0.76
N LEU A 1049 -2.90 38.50 -0.83
CA LEU A 1049 -4.14 37.85 -1.28
C LEU A 1049 -5.32 38.15 -0.33
N CYS A 1050 -5.08 38.28 0.97
CA CYS A 1050 -6.12 38.71 1.91
C CYS A 1050 -6.47 40.19 1.73
N ASP A 1051 -5.46 41.06 1.65
CA ASP A 1051 -5.66 42.51 1.57
C ASP A 1051 -6.37 42.94 0.29
N ASN A 1052 -6.19 42.20 -0.80
CA ASN A 1052 -6.84 42.44 -2.09
C ASN A 1052 -8.15 41.64 -2.27
N GLY A 1053 -8.61 40.93 -1.25
CA GLY A 1053 -9.93 40.28 -1.25
C GLY A 1053 -10.02 38.96 -2.02
N PHE A 1054 -8.90 38.29 -2.31
CA PHE A 1054 -8.89 36.95 -2.88
C PHE A 1054 -9.16 35.86 -1.82
N LEU A 1055 -8.64 36.05 -0.60
CA LEU A 1055 -8.74 35.08 0.51
C LEU A 1055 -9.29 35.74 1.78
N VAL A 1056 -9.99 34.96 2.62
CA VAL A 1056 -10.42 35.41 3.96
C VAL A 1056 -9.30 35.24 5.00
N ARG A 1057 -8.49 34.19 4.87
CA ARG A 1057 -7.47 33.80 5.86
C ARG A 1057 -6.11 33.69 5.17
N ARG A 1058 -5.05 33.97 5.94
CA ARG A 1058 -3.65 33.82 5.50
C ARG A 1058 -3.23 32.35 5.49
N SER A 1059 -3.99 31.52 4.78
CA SER A 1059 -3.74 30.10 4.59
C SER A 1059 -4.37 29.66 3.27
N TYR A 1060 -3.58 28.96 2.45
CA TYR A 1060 -4.02 28.36 1.22
C TYR A 1060 -3.14 27.14 0.92
N ALA A 1061 -3.75 25.99 0.64
CA ALA A 1061 -3.04 24.70 0.58
C ALA A 1061 -1.98 24.68 -0.54
N ALA A 1062 -2.29 25.25 -1.70
CA ALA A 1062 -1.41 25.25 -2.88
C ALA A 1062 -0.45 26.46 -2.95
N ILE A 1063 -0.32 27.25 -1.87
CA ILE A 1063 0.45 28.51 -1.91
C ILE A 1063 1.91 28.31 -2.34
N GLU A 1064 2.55 27.21 -1.95
CA GLU A 1064 3.95 26.95 -2.29
C GLU A 1064 4.14 26.73 -3.79
N GLN A 1065 3.23 25.98 -4.42
CA GLN A 1065 3.24 25.78 -5.88
C GLN A 1065 2.95 27.09 -6.62
N ILE A 1066 1.98 27.87 -6.14
CA ILE A 1066 1.60 29.16 -6.74
C ILE A 1066 2.77 30.13 -6.72
N LEU A 1067 3.56 30.17 -5.64
CA LEU A 1067 4.75 31.03 -5.56
C LEU A 1067 5.82 30.66 -6.57
N VAL A 1068 6.05 29.37 -6.81
CA VAL A 1068 6.99 28.90 -7.84
C VAL A 1068 6.53 29.39 -9.22
N ASN A 1069 5.26 29.18 -9.54
CA ASN A 1069 4.68 29.58 -10.82
C ASN A 1069 4.67 31.10 -11.01
N ALA A 1070 4.34 31.86 -9.95
CA ALA A 1070 4.31 33.32 -9.98
C ALA A 1070 5.72 33.91 -10.17
N ASN A 1071 6.74 33.33 -9.53
CA ASN A 1071 8.13 33.72 -9.74
C ASN A 1071 8.56 33.47 -11.19
N ALA A 1072 8.24 32.29 -11.75
CA ALA A 1072 8.55 31.97 -13.13
C ALA A 1072 7.88 32.96 -14.12
N GLN A 1073 6.61 33.29 -13.91
CA GLN A 1073 5.90 34.29 -14.74
C GLN A 1073 6.51 35.69 -14.59
N ARG A 1074 6.91 36.10 -13.38
CA ARG A 1074 7.54 37.40 -13.14
C ARG A 1074 8.90 37.49 -13.84
N SER A 1075 9.69 36.42 -13.83
CA SER A 1075 10.98 36.33 -14.54
C SER A 1075 10.86 36.28 -16.07
N GLN A 1076 9.70 35.93 -16.62
CA GLN A 1076 9.45 35.99 -18.07
C GLN A 1076 9.00 37.38 -18.54
N LYS A 1077 8.52 38.24 -17.63
CA LYS A 1077 8.04 39.59 -17.93
C LYS A 1077 9.10 40.69 -17.72
N GLY A 1078 10.13 40.43 -16.92
CA GLY A 1078 11.28 41.31 -16.70
C GLY A 1078 12.46 40.88 -17.53
#